data_AF-A0A7V5D9P5-F1
#
_entry.id   AF-A0A7V5D9P5-F1
#
_cell.length_a   1.000
_cell.length_b   1.000
_cell.length_c   1.000
_cell.angle_alpha   90.00
_cell.angle_beta   90.00
_cell.angle_gamma   90.00
#
_symmetry.space_group_name_H-M   'P 1'
#
loop_
_entity.id
_entity.type
_entity.pdbx_description
1 polymer ?
#
loop_
_entity_poly.entity_id
_entity_poly.type
_entity_poly.pdbx_seq_one_letter_code
_entity_poly.pdbx_strand_id
1 'polypeptide(L)'
;MKRILILIILTYSSLLSQSLFEDLKKAVELGKPELYSQIFVDNKKEIETEWFEENIIKRGFKKVEVAEPYFSSNEGVKKGILQILLKSEIENELQIWEIQMEGEKISEKKIVKRVPELYEVQIPSKRIERAKEVSLLARDIDVVFKNAIVFWDNLPINRNTAVIIYGDGILHFYPSSREERHQVSINFGSSEILTPIKWLYVRFSPLNLQKYFKIVEPIKINPPQEIYDKASEIFSQFSSLSFSIELPAFKKILFTLPSPQEILIESIEGKLGEFTYNFSTLLEENITFMDRKREKILCLYSPDEEKIRIKFSSTSLWNLLHEDIYLDFNPGDEFLNIKAKLLLESKEDDIDSLFLRLNNSFEIKSITEKNSPVLFMRDNQGLLSIFLAKRYKKGEMLELSLDYSGKIYGEIELVDIQTEKKPSPRKIGRERKLQDRFSMLKGNRKEPFYLYSYTSLWHPLRTEWDFFTANITIKVPNGFTAISNGNLVRKEGNTFFWEERVPVKYLSVVIGRFYSYTDFESKIPIKFFVTMESGYPDIDFKRVKIILKFFSSLYGEYPYEKLYVIKRKWNTLGGHSPASFIILNTLIKGLIPKSSPGDLSSDVREYFLVHEIAHQWWGNIVTGRSYRDVCIPEGISQFSTFLYIKDFYGDRVFYDIIKRIITWINKKSTTGSISLGTRVGHFSDDSDAFLAVIYDKSALALYLLQRILGREVLIDSLREVLDKYSYSDISIGELRKVIERKSGTDLGKFFSGWFYNYTLPEVEIYWKNENLNGKNYLILKVVQKGETEFVFPLPIQWKDNQIMRNEELLVSKKEEVFKFSLEGKASSLKVNKPKIVPGKFRVFKER
;
A
#
# COMPACT_ATOMS: atom_id res chain seq x y z
N MET A 1 -27.42 -44.21 -4.87
CA MET A 1 -27.98 -43.61 -6.10
C MET A 1 -27.55 -42.16 -6.36
N LYS A 2 -27.72 -41.18 -5.45
CA LYS A 2 -27.27 -39.78 -5.69
C LYS A 2 -25.78 -39.59 -6.03
N ARG A 3 -24.85 -40.35 -5.42
CA ARG A 3 -23.42 -40.32 -5.77
C ARG A 3 -23.08 -40.89 -7.16
N ILE A 4 -23.85 -41.86 -7.64
CA ILE A 4 -23.65 -42.50 -8.96
C ILE A 4 -24.19 -41.58 -10.07
N LEU A 5 -25.32 -40.92 -9.82
CA LEU A 5 -25.88 -39.94 -10.76
C LEU A 5 -24.97 -38.71 -10.94
N ILE A 6 -24.36 -38.21 -9.85
CA ILE A 6 -23.38 -37.10 -9.91
C ILE A 6 -22.12 -37.52 -10.66
N LEU A 7 -21.61 -38.74 -10.43
CA LEU A 7 -20.44 -39.25 -11.17
C LEU A 7 -20.73 -39.40 -12.67
N ILE A 8 -21.91 -39.91 -13.05
CA ILE A 8 -22.32 -40.10 -14.46
C ILE A 8 -22.54 -38.75 -15.16
N ILE A 9 -23.15 -37.77 -14.49
CA ILE A 9 -23.34 -36.42 -15.06
C ILE A 9 -21.99 -35.73 -15.27
N LEU A 10 -21.04 -35.86 -14.32
CA LEU A 10 -19.70 -35.31 -14.44
C LEU A 10 -18.89 -35.99 -15.56
N THR A 11 -18.95 -37.33 -15.67
CA THR A 11 -18.24 -38.07 -16.75
C THR A 11 -18.84 -37.86 -18.13
N TYR A 12 -20.17 -37.74 -18.23
CA TYR A 12 -20.81 -37.49 -19.52
C TYR A 12 -20.60 -36.04 -19.98
N SER A 13 -20.59 -35.08 -19.05
CA SER A 13 -20.21 -33.69 -19.33
C SER A 13 -18.74 -33.55 -19.76
N SER A 14 -17.82 -34.33 -19.17
CA SER A 14 -16.39 -34.30 -19.52
C SER A 14 -16.09 -34.94 -20.88
N LEU A 15 -16.85 -35.97 -21.29
CA LEU A 15 -16.70 -36.62 -22.60
C LEU A 15 -17.24 -35.74 -23.73
N LEU A 16 -18.41 -35.14 -23.54
CA LEU A 16 -19.01 -34.17 -24.48
C LEU A 16 -18.13 -32.93 -24.67
N SER A 17 -17.48 -32.44 -23.61
CA SER A 17 -16.54 -31.34 -23.73
C SER A 17 -15.29 -31.68 -24.52
N GLN A 18 -14.81 -32.93 -24.42
CA GLN A 18 -13.61 -33.36 -25.12
C GLN A 18 -13.83 -33.49 -26.63
N SER A 19 -14.97 -34.01 -27.08
CA SER A 19 -15.26 -34.09 -28.52
C SER A 19 -15.40 -32.71 -29.16
N LEU A 20 -16.17 -31.81 -28.54
CA LEU A 20 -16.34 -30.42 -28.98
C LEU A 20 -14.99 -29.69 -29.09
N PHE A 21 -14.12 -29.89 -28.10
CA PHE A 21 -12.78 -29.31 -28.07
C PHE A 21 -11.94 -29.80 -29.25
N GLU A 22 -11.88 -31.11 -29.47
CA GLU A 22 -11.08 -31.71 -30.54
C GLU A 22 -11.59 -31.28 -31.93
N ASP A 23 -12.89 -31.13 -32.10
CA ASP A 23 -13.47 -30.70 -33.38
C ASP A 23 -13.21 -29.21 -33.66
N LEU A 24 -13.36 -28.34 -32.65
CA LEU A 24 -12.96 -26.93 -32.75
C LEU A 24 -11.46 -26.81 -33.07
N LYS A 25 -10.63 -27.62 -32.40
CA LYS A 25 -9.19 -27.64 -32.61
C LYS A 25 -8.82 -28.05 -34.02
N LYS A 26 -9.38 -29.15 -34.53
CA LYS A 26 -9.18 -29.59 -35.91
C LYS A 26 -9.63 -28.54 -36.91
N ALA A 27 -10.77 -27.88 -36.68
CA ALA A 27 -11.28 -26.87 -37.61
C ALA A 27 -10.32 -25.67 -37.73
N VAL A 28 -9.81 -25.16 -36.60
CA VAL A 28 -8.82 -24.06 -36.58
C VAL A 28 -7.49 -24.48 -37.18
N GLU A 29 -6.94 -25.62 -36.79
CA GLU A 29 -5.63 -26.09 -37.27
C GLU A 29 -5.63 -26.43 -38.77
N LEU A 30 -6.75 -26.90 -39.31
CA LEU A 30 -6.92 -27.18 -40.73
C LEU A 30 -7.42 -25.99 -41.54
N GLY A 31 -7.86 -24.91 -40.87
CA GLY A 31 -8.46 -23.74 -41.53
C GLY A 31 -9.71 -24.09 -42.34
N LYS A 32 -10.55 -25.00 -41.84
CA LYS A 32 -11.73 -25.52 -42.55
C LYS A 32 -13.03 -25.07 -41.86
N PRO A 33 -13.71 -24.04 -42.38
CA PRO A 33 -14.98 -23.54 -41.84
C PRO A 33 -16.06 -24.63 -41.76
N GLU A 34 -16.04 -25.60 -42.66
CA GLU A 34 -17.05 -26.66 -42.71
C GLU A 34 -16.95 -27.57 -41.49
N LEU A 35 -15.72 -27.88 -41.04
CA LEU A 35 -15.48 -28.65 -39.81
C LEU A 35 -15.91 -27.87 -38.57
N TYR A 36 -15.71 -26.56 -38.56
CA TYR A 36 -16.19 -25.70 -37.48
C TYR A 36 -17.71 -25.70 -37.41
N SER A 37 -18.40 -25.51 -38.54
CA SER A 37 -19.86 -25.45 -38.59
C SER A 37 -20.54 -26.73 -38.06
N GLN A 38 -19.89 -27.89 -38.18
CA GLN A 38 -20.43 -29.18 -37.74
C GLN A 38 -20.69 -29.27 -36.23
N ILE A 39 -19.99 -28.46 -35.41
CA ILE A 39 -20.23 -28.40 -33.97
C ILE A 39 -21.52 -27.67 -33.61
N PHE A 40 -22.17 -26.99 -34.57
CA PHE A 40 -23.42 -26.26 -34.38
C PHE A 40 -24.63 -27.03 -34.94
N VAL A 41 -25.80 -26.70 -34.41
CA VAL A 41 -27.11 -27.09 -34.98
C VAL A 41 -27.26 -26.59 -36.42
N ASP A 42 -28.05 -27.29 -37.23
CA ASP A 42 -28.05 -27.09 -38.68
C ASP A 42 -28.47 -25.68 -39.13
N ASN A 43 -29.37 -25.02 -38.39
CA ASN A 43 -29.81 -23.64 -38.67
C ASN A 43 -28.77 -22.57 -38.31
N LYS A 44 -27.63 -22.93 -37.70
CA LYS A 44 -26.53 -22.00 -37.37
C LYS A 44 -25.30 -22.20 -38.24
N LYS A 45 -25.22 -23.30 -39.00
CA LYS A 45 -24.03 -23.69 -39.77
C LYS A 45 -23.53 -22.60 -40.71
N GLU A 46 -24.40 -22.01 -41.51
CA GLU A 46 -24.04 -20.98 -42.50
C GLU A 46 -23.46 -19.73 -41.83
N ILE A 47 -24.16 -19.19 -40.82
CA ILE A 47 -23.74 -18.02 -40.04
C ILE A 47 -22.37 -18.26 -39.36
N GLU A 48 -22.17 -19.45 -38.80
CA GLU A 48 -20.94 -19.80 -38.09
C GLU A 48 -19.77 -20.10 -39.04
N THR A 49 -20.06 -20.58 -40.25
CA THR A 49 -19.07 -20.71 -41.35
C THR A 49 -18.52 -19.34 -41.72
N GLU A 50 -19.39 -18.37 -42.03
CA GLU A 50 -18.98 -16.99 -42.33
C GLU A 50 -18.24 -16.36 -41.15
N TRP A 51 -18.74 -16.56 -39.93
CA TRP A 51 -18.09 -16.04 -38.73
C TRP A 51 -16.65 -16.57 -38.59
N PHE A 52 -16.44 -17.86 -38.85
CA PHE A 52 -15.12 -18.49 -38.75
C PHE A 52 -14.16 -17.96 -39.82
N GLU A 53 -14.63 -17.79 -41.06
CA GLU A 53 -13.83 -17.17 -42.12
C GLU A 53 -13.37 -15.76 -41.74
N GLU A 54 -14.29 -14.92 -41.24
CA GLU A 54 -14.00 -13.53 -40.86
C GLU A 54 -13.13 -13.42 -39.60
N ASN A 55 -13.38 -14.25 -38.57
CA ASN A 55 -12.80 -14.06 -37.24
C ASN A 55 -11.61 -14.98 -36.95
N ILE A 56 -11.44 -16.06 -37.70
CA ILE A 56 -10.33 -17.03 -37.52
C ILE A 56 -9.38 -16.95 -38.71
N ILE A 57 -9.87 -17.24 -39.92
CA ILE A 57 -9.03 -17.37 -41.13
C ILE A 57 -8.47 -16.02 -41.56
N LYS A 58 -9.32 -15.01 -41.78
CA LYS A 58 -8.87 -13.68 -42.22
C LYS A 58 -7.98 -12.97 -41.20
N ARG A 59 -8.16 -13.28 -39.92
CA ARG A 59 -7.32 -12.79 -38.81
C ARG A 59 -6.03 -13.59 -38.63
N GLY A 60 -5.83 -14.67 -39.39
CA GLY A 60 -4.58 -15.43 -39.43
C GLY A 60 -4.33 -16.33 -38.23
N PHE A 61 -5.36 -16.70 -37.47
CA PHE A 61 -5.22 -17.67 -36.38
C PHE A 61 -5.04 -19.09 -36.96
N LYS A 62 -4.01 -19.80 -36.51
CA LYS A 62 -3.60 -21.11 -37.03
C LYS A 62 -3.67 -22.23 -35.99
N LYS A 63 -3.75 -21.89 -34.70
CA LYS A 63 -3.89 -22.86 -33.61
C LYS A 63 -4.91 -22.37 -32.59
N VAL A 64 -5.48 -23.31 -31.85
CA VAL A 64 -6.38 -23.02 -30.74
C VAL A 64 -6.10 -23.96 -29.58
N GLU A 65 -6.17 -23.41 -28.38
CA GLU A 65 -6.21 -24.16 -27.13
C GLU A 65 -7.52 -23.81 -26.44
N VAL A 66 -8.18 -24.79 -25.81
CA VAL A 66 -9.42 -24.55 -25.08
C VAL A 66 -9.24 -25.13 -23.69
N ALA A 67 -9.61 -24.36 -22.68
CA ALA A 67 -9.62 -24.82 -21.31
C ALA A 67 -10.75 -25.81 -21.07
N GLU A 68 -10.66 -26.57 -19.98
CA GLU A 68 -11.75 -27.44 -19.53
C GLU A 68 -13.04 -26.61 -19.32
N PRO A 69 -14.14 -26.91 -20.04
CA PRO A 69 -15.34 -26.10 -19.96
C PRO A 69 -16.10 -26.31 -18.66
N TYR A 70 -16.78 -25.24 -18.25
CA TYR A 70 -17.72 -25.29 -17.15
C TYR A 70 -19.14 -25.37 -17.69
N PHE A 71 -19.88 -26.44 -17.36
CA PHE A 71 -21.29 -26.58 -17.72
C PHE A 71 -22.18 -26.47 -16.49
N SER A 72 -23.25 -25.69 -16.61
CA SER A 72 -24.37 -25.68 -15.67
C SER A 72 -25.57 -26.38 -16.30
N SER A 73 -26.25 -27.22 -15.52
CA SER A 73 -27.43 -27.96 -15.96
C SER A 73 -28.67 -27.42 -15.28
N ASN A 74 -29.53 -26.73 -16.03
CA ASN A 74 -30.91 -26.43 -15.65
C ASN A 74 -31.83 -26.79 -16.83
N GLU A 75 -32.89 -27.55 -16.56
CA GLU A 75 -34.04 -27.73 -17.48
C GLU A 75 -33.70 -28.14 -18.93
N GLY A 76 -32.88 -29.19 -19.11
CA GLY A 76 -32.68 -29.83 -20.42
C GLY A 76 -31.77 -29.10 -21.42
N VAL A 77 -31.47 -27.81 -21.20
CA VAL A 77 -30.48 -27.04 -21.97
C VAL A 77 -29.18 -26.94 -21.16
N LYS A 78 -28.07 -27.45 -21.71
CA LYS A 78 -26.75 -27.32 -21.05
C LYS A 78 -26.14 -25.98 -21.46
N LYS A 79 -26.01 -25.05 -20.51
CA LYS A 79 -25.26 -23.81 -20.70
C LYS A 79 -23.81 -24.01 -20.27
N GLY A 80 -22.87 -23.64 -21.13
CA GLY A 80 -21.44 -23.81 -20.92
C GLY A 80 -20.64 -22.51 -21.08
N ILE A 81 -19.53 -22.41 -20.38
CA ILE A 81 -18.51 -21.38 -20.58
C ILE A 81 -17.23 -22.06 -21.09
N LEU A 82 -16.73 -21.60 -22.23
CA LEU A 82 -15.48 -22.04 -22.85
C LEU A 82 -14.47 -20.89 -22.84
N GLN A 83 -13.24 -21.17 -22.40
CA GLN A 83 -12.11 -20.27 -22.61
C GLN A 83 -11.29 -20.78 -23.77
N ILE A 84 -11.04 -19.93 -24.76
CA ILE A 84 -10.44 -20.30 -26.04
C ILE A 84 -9.27 -19.36 -26.29
N LEU A 85 -8.07 -19.91 -26.37
CA LEU A 85 -6.86 -19.20 -26.72
C LEU A 85 -6.53 -19.46 -28.20
N LEU A 86 -6.84 -18.48 -29.04
CA LEU A 86 -6.51 -18.48 -30.47
C LEU A 86 -5.08 -17.98 -30.65
N LYS A 87 -4.33 -18.61 -31.56
CA LYS A 87 -2.91 -18.31 -31.78
C LYS A 87 -2.61 -18.10 -33.24
N SER A 88 -2.00 -16.97 -33.56
CA SER A 88 -1.40 -16.69 -34.87
C SER A 88 0.12 -16.90 -34.79
N GLU A 89 0.86 -16.45 -35.81
CA GLU A 89 2.32 -16.44 -35.76
C GLU A 89 2.90 -15.36 -34.84
N ILE A 90 2.14 -14.29 -34.56
CA ILE A 90 2.64 -13.08 -33.89
C ILE A 90 1.83 -12.79 -32.63
N GLU A 91 0.50 -12.77 -32.76
CA GLU A 91 -0.43 -12.43 -31.68
C GLU A 91 -1.35 -13.60 -31.32
N ASN A 92 -1.75 -13.63 -30.07
CA ASN A 92 -2.75 -14.53 -29.54
C ASN A 92 -3.95 -13.71 -29.07
N GLU A 93 -5.11 -14.35 -29.04
CA GLU A 93 -6.34 -13.77 -28.53
C GLU A 93 -7.01 -14.76 -27.60
N LEU A 94 -7.32 -14.30 -26.38
CA LEU A 94 -8.16 -15.05 -25.47
C LEU A 94 -9.61 -14.64 -25.71
N GLN A 95 -10.46 -15.61 -26.02
CA GLN A 95 -11.90 -15.44 -26.12
C GLN A 95 -12.62 -16.23 -25.01
N ILE A 96 -13.71 -15.67 -24.52
CA ILE A 96 -14.65 -16.36 -23.63
C ILE A 96 -15.96 -16.52 -24.37
N TRP A 97 -16.41 -17.76 -24.51
CA TRP A 97 -17.69 -18.08 -25.16
C TRP A 97 -18.67 -18.57 -24.11
N GLU A 98 -19.85 -17.97 -24.09
CA GLU A 98 -21.04 -18.55 -23.50
C GLU A 98 -21.75 -19.35 -24.59
N ILE A 99 -21.98 -20.64 -24.34
CA ILE A 99 -22.61 -21.55 -25.28
C ILE A 99 -23.85 -22.20 -24.66
N GLN A 100 -24.86 -22.46 -25.49
CA GLN A 100 -25.97 -23.33 -25.14
C GLN A 100 -25.88 -24.58 -26.01
N MET A 101 -26.11 -25.75 -25.43
CA MET A 101 -26.07 -27.01 -26.15
C MET A 101 -27.45 -27.66 -26.23
N GLU A 102 -27.72 -28.25 -27.39
CA GLU A 102 -28.85 -29.15 -27.67
C GLU A 102 -28.26 -30.51 -28.11
N GLY A 103 -28.32 -31.51 -27.22
CA GLY A 103 -27.60 -32.77 -27.40
C GLY A 103 -26.07 -32.56 -27.35
N GLU A 104 -25.37 -32.91 -28.43
CA GLU A 104 -23.92 -32.75 -28.57
C GLU A 104 -23.50 -31.50 -29.36
N LYS A 105 -24.47 -30.71 -29.85
CA LYS A 105 -24.23 -29.55 -30.71
C LYS A 105 -24.52 -28.24 -29.99
N ILE A 106 -23.83 -27.18 -30.39
CA ILE A 106 -24.06 -25.82 -29.92
C ILE A 106 -25.30 -25.24 -30.64
N SER A 107 -26.32 -24.88 -29.88
CA SER A 107 -27.52 -24.20 -30.36
C SER A 107 -27.38 -22.67 -30.37
N GLU A 108 -26.64 -22.12 -29.40
CA GLU A 108 -26.32 -20.69 -29.32
C GLU A 108 -24.88 -20.46 -28.89
N LYS A 109 -24.23 -19.46 -29.47
CA LYS A 109 -22.90 -18.97 -29.08
C LYS A 109 -22.93 -17.46 -28.90
N LYS A 110 -22.37 -16.99 -27.78
CA LYS A 110 -22.11 -15.57 -27.51
C LYS A 110 -20.68 -15.39 -27.04
N ILE A 111 -19.93 -14.50 -27.69
CA ILE A 111 -18.57 -14.15 -27.26
C ILE A 111 -18.70 -13.04 -26.24
N VAL A 112 -18.49 -13.38 -24.96
CA VAL A 112 -18.68 -12.47 -23.84
C VAL A 112 -17.47 -11.56 -23.64
N LYS A 113 -16.26 -12.04 -23.97
CA LYS A 113 -15.03 -11.24 -23.91
C LYS A 113 -14.04 -11.66 -24.99
N ARG A 114 -13.29 -10.67 -25.48
CA ARG A 114 -12.10 -10.84 -26.30
C ARG A 114 -10.96 -10.05 -25.66
N VAL A 115 -9.81 -10.68 -25.47
CA VAL A 115 -8.56 -10.05 -25.03
C VAL A 115 -7.54 -10.26 -26.16
N PRO A 116 -7.46 -9.31 -27.11
CA PRO A 116 -6.52 -9.39 -28.23
C PRO A 116 -5.10 -9.00 -27.78
N GLU A 117 -4.15 -9.01 -28.73
CA GLU A 117 -2.80 -8.48 -28.55
C GLU A 117 -2.01 -9.14 -27.40
N LEU A 118 -2.13 -10.46 -27.29
CA LEU A 118 -1.36 -11.27 -26.34
C LEU A 118 -0.16 -11.92 -27.04
N TYR A 119 1.06 -11.67 -26.56
CA TYR A 119 2.28 -12.08 -27.25
C TYR A 119 3.01 -13.21 -26.51
N GLU A 120 3.57 -14.16 -27.26
CA GLU A 120 4.58 -15.12 -26.75
C GLU A 120 5.97 -14.51 -27.02
N VAL A 121 6.43 -13.68 -26.08
CA VAL A 121 7.72 -12.96 -26.18
C VAL A 121 8.86 -13.90 -25.79
N GLN A 122 9.95 -13.88 -26.56
CA GLN A 122 11.17 -14.64 -26.30
C GLN A 122 12.43 -13.82 -26.61
N ILE A 123 13.40 -13.84 -25.69
CA ILE A 123 14.77 -13.32 -25.88
C ILE A 123 15.75 -14.34 -25.27
N PRO A 124 16.88 -14.65 -25.93
CA PRO A 124 17.34 -14.17 -27.23
C PRO A 124 16.50 -14.67 -28.42
N SER A 125 16.28 -13.82 -29.41
CA SER A 125 15.67 -14.20 -30.70
C SER A 125 16.73 -14.40 -31.80
N LYS A 126 16.29 -14.58 -33.06
CA LYS A 126 17.18 -14.61 -34.24
C LYS A 126 17.81 -13.24 -34.58
N ARG A 127 17.32 -12.14 -33.98
CA ARG A 127 17.76 -10.78 -34.27
C ARG A 127 18.66 -10.27 -33.15
N ILE A 128 19.97 -10.35 -33.38
CA ILE A 128 21.01 -9.89 -32.47
C ILE A 128 21.96 -8.97 -33.24
N GLU A 129 22.19 -7.78 -32.72
CA GLU A 129 22.95 -6.72 -33.39
C GLU A 129 24.07 -6.21 -32.48
N ARG A 130 25.20 -5.82 -33.04
CA ARG A 130 26.23 -5.02 -32.37
C ARG A 130 26.10 -3.59 -32.85
N ALA A 131 26.04 -2.65 -31.92
CA ALA A 131 25.93 -1.22 -32.21
C ALA A 131 27.10 -0.46 -31.59
N LYS A 132 27.60 0.55 -32.30
CA LYS A 132 28.69 1.42 -31.82
C LYS A 132 28.26 2.24 -30.62
N GLU A 133 27.01 2.69 -30.63
CA GLU A 133 26.38 3.39 -29.52
C GLU A 133 24.90 3.02 -29.46
N VAL A 134 24.41 2.84 -28.23
CA VAL A 134 22.98 2.73 -27.96
C VAL A 134 22.64 3.71 -26.85
N SER A 135 21.78 4.67 -27.15
CA SER A 135 21.26 5.63 -26.18
C SER A 135 19.78 5.39 -25.93
N LEU A 136 19.39 5.35 -24.66
CA LEU A 136 18.03 5.37 -24.17
C LEU A 136 17.81 6.70 -23.45
N LEU A 137 16.87 7.52 -23.92
CA LEU A 137 16.55 8.83 -23.35
C LEU A 137 15.08 8.81 -22.90
N ALA A 138 14.83 8.81 -21.60
CA ALA A 138 13.49 8.89 -21.03
C ALA A 138 13.42 10.05 -20.01
N ARG A 139 12.24 10.29 -19.41
CA ARG A 139 12.07 11.41 -18.48
C ARG A 139 13.04 11.26 -17.30
N ASP A 140 13.86 12.28 -17.02
CA ASP A 140 14.78 12.34 -15.88
C ASP A 140 15.81 11.17 -15.81
N ILE A 141 15.99 10.41 -16.90
CA ILE A 141 16.92 9.27 -16.99
C ILE A 141 17.51 9.12 -18.40
N ASP A 142 18.84 9.08 -18.46
CA ASP A 142 19.60 8.83 -19.66
C ASP A 142 20.51 7.62 -19.48
N VAL A 143 20.54 6.74 -20.47
CA VAL A 143 21.44 5.59 -20.49
C VAL A 143 22.17 5.49 -21.82
N VAL A 144 23.50 5.42 -21.77
CA VAL A 144 24.34 5.34 -22.96
C VAL A 144 25.29 4.16 -22.87
N PHE A 145 25.24 3.26 -23.84
CA PHE A 145 26.20 2.17 -24.02
C PHE A 145 27.09 2.41 -25.22
N LYS A 146 28.36 1.98 -25.11
CA LYS A 146 29.31 1.96 -26.24
C LYS A 146 29.64 0.52 -26.62
N ASN A 147 29.70 0.25 -27.92
CA ASN A 147 30.01 -1.08 -28.48
C ASN A 147 29.15 -2.22 -27.90
N ALA A 148 27.85 -1.98 -27.77
CA ALA A 148 26.91 -2.89 -27.12
C ALA A 148 26.36 -3.96 -28.06
N ILE A 149 25.91 -5.07 -27.47
CA ILE A 149 25.12 -6.09 -28.14
C ILE A 149 23.66 -5.90 -27.77
N VAL A 150 22.79 -5.83 -28.77
CA VAL A 150 21.35 -5.60 -28.65
C VAL A 150 20.62 -6.87 -29.05
N PHE A 151 19.85 -7.42 -28.11
CA PHE A 151 19.00 -8.58 -28.29
C PHE A 151 17.54 -8.12 -28.40
N TRP A 152 16.97 -8.25 -29.59
CA TRP A 152 15.56 -7.94 -29.83
C TRP A 152 14.69 -9.16 -29.51
N ASP A 153 13.43 -8.93 -29.14
CA ASP A 153 12.45 -10.00 -29.06
C ASP A 153 12.17 -10.67 -30.42
N ASN A 154 11.43 -11.76 -30.38
CA ASN A 154 11.04 -12.57 -31.52
C ASN A 154 9.96 -11.91 -32.40
N LEU A 155 9.48 -10.71 -32.07
CA LEU A 155 8.43 -10.04 -32.83
C LEU A 155 9.03 -9.32 -34.07
N PRO A 156 8.21 -9.05 -35.10
CA PRO A 156 8.66 -8.29 -36.27
C PRO A 156 9.23 -6.91 -35.92
N ILE A 157 10.09 -6.37 -36.80
CA ILE A 157 10.87 -5.13 -36.58
C ILE A 157 10.05 -3.92 -36.10
N ASN A 158 8.79 -3.79 -36.54
CA ASN A 158 7.91 -2.68 -36.16
C ASN A 158 6.91 -3.02 -35.03
N ARG A 159 7.12 -4.17 -34.40
CA ARG A 159 6.27 -4.73 -33.34
C ARG A 159 7.10 -5.20 -32.14
N ASN A 160 8.40 -4.89 -32.08
CA ASN A 160 9.24 -5.22 -30.92
C ASN A 160 8.73 -4.49 -29.67
N THR A 161 8.69 -5.22 -28.57
CA THR A 161 8.12 -4.81 -27.27
C THR A 161 9.14 -4.93 -26.14
N ALA A 162 10.21 -5.67 -26.39
CA ALA A 162 11.30 -5.90 -25.47
C ALA A 162 12.66 -5.82 -26.16
N VAL A 163 13.64 -5.33 -25.41
CA VAL A 163 15.05 -5.33 -25.82
C VAL A 163 15.95 -5.56 -24.61
N ILE A 164 17.00 -6.37 -24.77
CA ILE A 164 18.12 -6.46 -23.82
C ILE A 164 19.34 -5.83 -24.48
N ILE A 165 19.96 -4.86 -23.80
CA ILE A 165 21.22 -4.25 -24.24
C ILE A 165 22.31 -4.71 -23.27
N TYR A 166 23.38 -5.29 -23.80
CA TYR A 166 24.51 -5.83 -23.04
C TYR A 166 25.82 -5.17 -23.48
N GLY A 167 26.57 -4.62 -22.54
CA GLY A 167 27.85 -3.93 -22.79
C GLY A 167 28.22 -2.93 -21.70
N ASP A 168 29.31 -2.21 -21.88
CA ASP A 168 29.68 -1.14 -20.94
C ASP A 168 28.84 0.12 -21.22
N GLY A 169 28.05 0.51 -20.23
CA GLY A 169 27.20 1.70 -20.29
C GLY A 169 27.31 2.59 -19.06
N ILE A 170 26.72 3.78 -19.17
CA ILE A 170 26.58 4.74 -18.07
C ILE A 170 25.09 5.08 -17.94
N LEU A 171 24.58 4.98 -16.73
CA LEU A 171 23.27 5.46 -16.31
C LEU A 171 23.43 6.82 -15.63
N HIS A 172 22.63 7.80 -16.06
CA HIS A 172 22.46 9.09 -15.40
C HIS A 172 20.99 9.29 -15.05
N PHE A 173 20.66 9.33 -13.77
CA PHE A 173 19.32 9.63 -13.26
C PHE A 173 19.34 10.94 -12.46
N TYR A 174 18.48 11.88 -12.82
CA TYR A 174 18.52 13.26 -12.34
C TYR A 174 17.11 13.77 -11.99
N PRO A 175 16.60 13.53 -10.76
CA PRO A 175 15.22 13.85 -10.42
C PRO A 175 14.86 15.33 -10.60
N SER A 176 13.74 15.62 -11.24
CA SER A 176 13.26 16.99 -11.41
C SER A 176 12.68 17.61 -10.12
N SER A 177 12.21 16.79 -9.18
CA SER A 177 11.70 17.25 -7.87
C SER A 177 12.81 17.58 -6.87
N ARG A 178 12.69 18.72 -6.16
CA ARG A 178 13.63 19.11 -5.08
C ARG A 178 13.66 18.09 -3.94
N GLU A 179 12.50 17.57 -3.52
CA GLU A 179 12.41 16.58 -2.44
C GLU A 179 13.11 15.28 -2.84
N GLU A 180 12.98 14.87 -4.10
CA GLU A 180 13.59 13.64 -4.61
C GLU A 180 15.09 13.79 -4.78
N ARG A 181 15.59 14.93 -5.28
CA ARG A 181 17.03 15.24 -5.25
C ARG A 181 17.62 15.16 -3.85
N HIS A 182 16.88 15.64 -2.86
CA HIS A 182 17.27 15.53 -1.46
C HIS A 182 17.31 14.05 -1.00
N GLN A 183 16.31 13.23 -1.34
CA GLN A 183 16.32 11.79 -1.05
C GLN A 183 17.50 11.04 -1.70
N VAL A 184 17.81 11.36 -2.97
CA VAL A 184 18.98 10.81 -3.66
C VAL A 184 20.27 11.24 -2.97
N SER A 185 20.38 12.50 -2.54
CA SER A 185 21.56 13.01 -1.84
C SER A 185 21.84 12.31 -0.50
N ILE A 186 20.79 11.95 0.24
CA ILE A 186 20.93 11.19 1.49
C ILE A 186 21.53 9.80 1.22
N ASN A 187 21.11 9.15 0.13
CA ASN A 187 21.49 7.77 -0.17
C ASN A 187 22.82 7.63 -0.90
N PHE A 188 23.12 8.57 -1.80
CA PHE A 188 24.22 8.47 -2.75
C PHE A 188 25.27 9.58 -2.60
N GLY A 189 25.03 10.57 -1.73
CA GLY A 189 25.93 11.71 -1.53
C GLY A 189 25.90 12.77 -2.64
N SER A 190 24.99 12.62 -3.62
CA SER A 190 24.80 13.50 -4.77
C SER A 190 23.30 13.66 -5.03
N SER A 191 22.86 14.80 -5.57
CA SER A 191 21.45 15.01 -5.97
C SER A 191 21.02 14.19 -7.19
N GLU A 192 21.96 13.50 -7.82
CA GLU A 192 21.81 12.72 -9.06
C GLU A 192 22.63 11.43 -8.97
N ILE A 193 22.23 10.41 -9.71
CA ILE A 193 22.92 9.12 -9.77
C ILE A 193 23.61 8.99 -11.12
N LEU A 194 24.94 8.94 -11.10
CA LEU A 194 25.76 8.65 -12.27
C LEU A 194 26.59 7.39 -12.00
N THR A 195 26.29 6.28 -12.67
CA THR A 195 26.94 4.99 -12.40
C THR A 195 27.19 4.18 -13.67
N PRO A 196 28.31 3.44 -13.75
CA PRO A 196 28.50 2.44 -14.80
C PRO A 196 27.50 1.29 -14.63
N ILE A 197 27.09 0.71 -15.77
CA ILE A 197 26.17 -0.41 -15.90
C ILE A 197 26.67 -1.42 -16.93
N LYS A 198 26.18 -2.66 -16.84
CA LYS A 198 26.59 -3.79 -17.71
C LYS A 198 25.51 -4.26 -18.67
N TRP A 199 24.26 -4.14 -18.30
CA TRP A 199 23.15 -4.40 -19.20
C TRP A 199 21.88 -3.73 -18.70
N LEU A 200 20.89 -3.63 -19.58
CA LEU A 200 19.53 -3.27 -19.23
C LEU A 200 18.53 -4.11 -20.01
N TYR A 201 17.35 -4.31 -19.42
CA TYR A 201 16.19 -4.93 -20.05
C TYR A 201 15.02 -3.94 -20.04
N VAL A 202 14.47 -3.61 -21.22
CA VAL A 202 13.37 -2.66 -21.38
C VAL A 202 12.14 -3.33 -21.97
N ARG A 203 10.97 -2.96 -21.45
CA ARG A 203 9.65 -3.14 -22.05
C ARG A 203 9.13 -1.78 -22.51
N PHE A 204 8.66 -1.70 -23.76
CA PHE A 204 8.17 -0.45 -24.35
C PHE A 204 7.08 -0.71 -25.39
N SER A 205 6.28 0.33 -25.69
CA SER A 205 5.34 0.29 -26.81
C SER A 205 6.09 0.46 -28.14
N PRO A 206 5.81 -0.38 -29.18
CA PRO A 206 6.47 -0.27 -30.48
C PRO A 206 6.36 1.14 -31.11
N LEU A 207 5.28 1.87 -30.82
CA LEU A 207 5.03 3.22 -31.32
C LEU A 207 6.06 4.26 -30.85
N ASN A 208 6.77 3.98 -29.75
CA ASN A 208 7.73 4.91 -29.15
C ASN A 208 9.20 4.49 -29.33
N LEU A 209 9.49 3.46 -30.13
CA LEU A 209 10.85 2.97 -30.25
C LEU A 209 11.83 4.09 -30.64
N GLN A 210 11.49 4.90 -31.65
CA GLN A 210 12.32 6.03 -32.10
C GLN A 210 12.33 7.22 -31.13
N LYS A 211 11.33 7.32 -30.25
CA LYS A 211 11.26 8.37 -29.22
C LYS A 211 12.31 8.12 -28.13
N TYR A 212 12.46 6.86 -27.71
CA TYR A 212 13.31 6.50 -26.58
C TYR A 212 14.70 6.02 -26.99
N PHE A 213 14.86 5.36 -28.13
CA PHE A 213 16.12 4.73 -28.54
C PHE A 213 16.79 5.41 -29.72
N LYS A 214 18.10 5.61 -29.60
CA LYS A 214 19.00 5.94 -30.70
C LYS A 214 20.09 4.88 -30.79
N ILE A 215 20.13 4.17 -31.91
CA ILE A 215 21.09 3.09 -32.18
C ILE A 215 21.97 3.49 -33.36
N VAL A 216 23.28 3.54 -33.16
CA VAL A 216 24.25 3.99 -34.16
C VAL A 216 25.00 2.79 -34.73
N GLU A 217 24.97 2.67 -36.07
CA GLU A 217 25.68 1.63 -36.83
C GLU A 217 25.36 0.18 -36.36
N PRO A 218 24.08 -0.25 -36.31
CA PRO A 218 23.74 -1.62 -35.90
C PRO A 218 24.15 -2.64 -36.99
N ILE A 219 24.90 -3.66 -36.60
CA ILE A 219 25.37 -4.75 -37.48
C ILE A 219 24.91 -6.08 -36.89
N LYS A 220 24.25 -6.94 -37.70
CA LYS A 220 23.83 -8.26 -37.24
C LYS A 220 25.05 -9.14 -36.89
N ILE A 221 25.01 -9.83 -35.75
CA ILE A 221 26.10 -10.68 -35.28
C ILE A 221 25.61 -11.99 -34.68
N ASN A 222 26.52 -12.96 -34.55
CA ASN A 222 26.38 -14.07 -33.60
C ASN A 222 27.21 -13.73 -32.36
N PRO A 223 26.60 -13.49 -31.18
CA PRO A 223 27.35 -13.16 -29.98
C PRO A 223 28.10 -14.38 -29.44
N PRO A 224 29.13 -14.17 -28.59
CA PRO A 224 29.71 -15.25 -27.78
C PRO A 224 28.64 -16.00 -26.99
N GLN A 225 28.77 -17.32 -26.84
CA GLN A 225 27.79 -18.17 -26.16
C GLN A 225 27.50 -17.70 -24.73
N GLU A 226 28.52 -17.28 -23.99
CA GLU A 226 28.37 -16.75 -22.63
C GLU A 226 27.42 -15.54 -22.56
N ILE A 227 27.50 -14.63 -23.54
CA ILE A 227 26.63 -13.45 -23.59
C ILE A 227 25.21 -13.86 -24.02
N TYR A 228 25.08 -14.83 -24.92
CA TYR A 228 23.79 -15.38 -25.32
C TYR A 228 23.06 -16.02 -24.12
N ASP A 229 23.75 -16.88 -23.38
CA ASP A 229 23.22 -17.54 -22.19
C ASP A 229 22.84 -16.52 -21.11
N LYS A 230 23.65 -15.46 -20.95
CA LYS A 230 23.35 -14.36 -20.03
C LYS A 230 22.07 -13.61 -20.41
N ALA A 231 21.87 -13.32 -21.69
CA ALA A 231 20.63 -12.68 -22.15
C ALA A 231 19.39 -13.58 -21.93
N SER A 232 19.55 -14.90 -22.09
CA SER A 232 18.48 -15.88 -21.76
C SER A 232 18.17 -15.92 -20.26
N GLU A 233 19.19 -15.85 -19.41
CA GLU A 233 19.03 -15.78 -17.96
C GLU A 233 18.26 -14.51 -17.56
N ILE A 234 18.67 -13.35 -18.08
CA ILE A 234 18.01 -12.05 -17.83
C ILE A 234 16.53 -12.14 -18.25
N PHE A 235 16.24 -12.63 -19.45
CA PHE A 235 14.86 -12.73 -19.91
C PHE A 235 14.03 -13.67 -19.03
N SER A 236 14.54 -14.86 -18.70
CA SER A 236 13.86 -15.82 -17.83
C SER A 236 13.56 -15.24 -16.44
N GLN A 237 14.51 -14.49 -15.88
CA GLN A 237 14.40 -13.89 -14.56
C GLN A 237 13.38 -12.74 -14.51
N PHE A 238 13.35 -11.87 -15.52
CA PHE A 238 12.64 -10.59 -15.44
C PHE A 238 11.40 -10.48 -16.32
N SER A 239 11.25 -11.28 -17.37
CA SER A 239 10.15 -11.14 -18.34
C SER A 239 8.77 -11.20 -17.69
N SER A 240 8.55 -12.19 -16.81
CA SER A 240 7.26 -12.40 -16.15
C SER A 240 6.89 -11.32 -15.14
N LEU A 241 7.78 -10.40 -14.76
CA LEU A 241 7.54 -9.45 -13.70
C LEU A 241 6.56 -8.32 -14.09
N SER A 242 6.46 -8.00 -15.38
CA SER A 242 5.63 -6.90 -15.86
C SER A 242 5.00 -7.19 -17.21
N PHE A 243 3.80 -6.63 -17.42
CA PHE A 243 2.99 -6.86 -18.62
C PHE A 243 2.74 -8.34 -18.91
N SER A 244 2.85 -9.19 -17.89
CA SER A 244 2.62 -10.62 -17.99
C SER A 244 1.20 -10.92 -17.55
N ILE A 245 0.62 -11.92 -18.19
CA ILE A 245 -0.70 -12.44 -17.91
C ILE A 245 -0.53 -13.92 -17.67
N GLU A 246 -0.69 -14.33 -16.41
CA GLU A 246 -0.88 -15.74 -16.10
C GLU A 246 -2.29 -16.15 -16.55
N LEU A 247 -2.35 -17.22 -17.34
CA LEU A 247 -3.57 -17.88 -17.78
C LEU A 247 -3.63 -19.26 -17.10
N PRO A 248 -4.20 -19.37 -15.88
CA PRO A 248 -4.12 -20.60 -15.08
C PRO A 248 -4.74 -21.81 -15.80
N ALA A 249 -5.84 -21.58 -16.51
CA ALA A 249 -6.56 -22.60 -17.27
C ALA A 249 -5.71 -23.24 -18.38
N PHE A 250 -4.71 -22.53 -18.88
CA PHE A 250 -3.79 -22.98 -19.93
C PHE A 250 -2.37 -23.28 -19.38
N LYS A 251 -2.09 -22.97 -18.11
CA LYS A 251 -0.76 -23.01 -17.49
C LYS A 251 0.29 -22.24 -18.31
N LYS A 252 -0.06 -21.05 -18.79
CA LYS A 252 0.79 -20.21 -19.64
C LYS A 252 0.90 -18.79 -19.11
N ILE A 253 1.99 -18.15 -19.49
CA ILE A 253 2.19 -16.71 -19.33
C ILE A 253 2.26 -16.10 -20.73
N LEU A 254 1.40 -15.12 -20.99
CA LEU A 254 1.44 -14.30 -22.20
C LEU A 254 1.75 -12.85 -21.83
N PHE A 255 2.13 -12.03 -22.81
CA PHE A 255 2.51 -10.65 -22.56
C PHE A 255 1.60 -9.64 -23.27
N THR A 256 1.26 -8.56 -22.59
CA THR A 256 0.61 -7.39 -23.20
C THR A 256 1.63 -6.34 -23.63
N LEU A 257 1.14 -5.36 -24.38
CA LEU A 257 1.90 -4.18 -24.75
C LEU A 257 1.85 -3.13 -23.64
N PRO A 258 2.99 -2.51 -23.30
CA PRO A 258 2.98 -1.25 -22.56
C PRO A 258 2.20 -0.18 -23.35
N SER A 259 1.52 0.72 -22.63
CA SER A 259 0.85 1.84 -23.28
C SER A 259 1.86 2.75 -24.00
N PRO A 260 1.48 3.44 -25.09
CA PRO A 260 2.32 4.46 -25.72
C PRO A 260 2.65 5.66 -24.81
N GLN A 261 2.08 5.71 -23.61
CA GLN A 261 2.40 6.70 -22.59
C GLN A 261 3.37 6.17 -21.53
N GLU A 262 3.88 4.95 -21.72
CA GLU A 262 4.68 4.23 -20.74
C GLU A 262 6.01 3.73 -21.30
N ILE A 263 7.02 3.69 -20.43
CA ILE A 263 8.26 2.96 -20.65
C ILE A 263 8.72 2.34 -19.33
N LEU A 264 9.09 1.06 -19.39
CA LEU A 264 9.58 0.33 -18.25
C LEU A 264 10.96 -0.24 -18.54
N ILE A 265 11.96 0.27 -17.83
CA ILE A 265 13.25 -0.42 -17.71
C ILE A 265 13.08 -1.41 -16.56
N GLU A 266 12.80 -2.65 -16.92
CA GLU A 266 12.49 -3.74 -15.99
C GLU A 266 13.66 -3.95 -15.03
N SER A 267 14.89 -4.00 -15.56
CA SER A 267 16.09 -4.20 -14.76
C SER A 267 17.32 -3.58 -15.41
N ILE A 268 18.20 -3.00 -14.60
CA ILE A 268 19.48 -2.40 -14.96
C ILE A 268 20.53 -2.92 -13.98
N GLU A 269 21.53 -3.67 -14.46
CA GLU A 269 22.64 -4.07 -13.58
C GLU A 269 23.73 -2.99 -13.58
N GLY A 270 23.88 -2.33 -12.44
CA GLY A 270 24.88 -1.29 -12.21
C GLY A 270 25.82 -1.60 -11.04
N LYS A 271 26.90 -0.83 -10.95
CA LYS A 271 27.85 -0.91 -9.82
C LYS A 271 27.20 -0.66 -8.46
N LEU A 272 26.16 0.17 -8.43
CA LEU A 272 25.44 0.56 -7.20
C LEU A 272 24.32 -0.42 -6.80
N GLY A 273 23.88 -1.30 -7.70
CA GLY A 273 22.76 -2.20 -7.48
C GLY A 273 22.08 -2.63 -8.79
N GLU A 274 20.93 -3.30 -8.63
CA GLU A 274 20.05 -3.66 -9.74
C GLU A 274 18.83 -2.74 -9.67
N PHE A 275 18.60 -1.93 -10.70
CA PHE A 275 17.57 -0.88 -10.68
C PHE A 275 16.40 -1.16 -11.63
N THR A 276 15.23 -0.64 -11.28
CA THR A 276 14.04 -0.55 -12.14
C THR A 276 13.61 0.88 -12.28
N TYR A 277 13.24 1.26 -13.50
CA TYR A 277 12.69 2.57 -13.80
C TYR A 277 11.38 2.40 -14.56
N ASN A 278 10.31 3.02 -14.07
CA ASN A 278 9.04 3.11 -14.77
C ASN A 278 8.66 4.57 -14.97
N PHE A 279 8.26 4.93 -16.17
CA PHE A 279 7.57 6.17 -16.47
C PHE A 279 6.21 5.89 -17.06
N SER A 280 5.16 6.49 -16.50
CA SER A 280 3.80 6.38 -17.00
C SER A 280 2.99 7.63 -16.70
N THR A 281 2.42 8.24 -17.74
CA THR A 281 1.43 9.32 -17.55
C THR A 281 0.04 8.78 -17.19
N LEU A 282 -0.11 7.47 -16.95
CA LEU A 282 -1.35 6.86 -16.48
C LEU A 282 -1.38 6.68 -14.95
N LEU A 283 -0.23 6.80 -14.29
CA LEU A 283 -0.08 6.67 -12.84
C LEU A 283 -0.22 8.02 -12.13
N GLU A 284 -0.67 7.99 -10.86
CA GLU A 284 -0.69 9.18 -9.99
C GLU A 284 0.71 9.77 -9.81
N GLU A 285 1.69 8.89 -9.63
CA GLU A 285 3.12 9.22 -9.60
C GLU A 285 3.76 8.74 -10.90
N ASN A 286 4.16 9.67 -11.77
CA ASN A 286 4.57 9.32 -13.13
C ASN A 286 5.90 8.58 -13.19
N ILE A 287 6.79 8.77 -12.21
CA ILE A 287 8.10 8.13 -12.16
C ILE A 287 8.21 7.24 -10.92
N THR A 288 8.60 5.99 -11.14
CA THR A 288 9.07 5.08 -10.10
C THR A 288 10.50 4.64 -10.42
N PHE A 289 11.43 4.87 -9.51
CA PHE A 289 12.81 4.37 -9.60
C PHE A 289 13.12 3.55 -8.35
N MET A 290 13.59 2.30 -8.50
CA MET A 290 13.70 1.32 -7.41
C MET A 290 15.00 0.52 -7.51
N ASP A 291 15.64 0.22 -6.37
CA ASP A 291 16.67 -0.80 -6.22
C ASP A 291 15.99 -2.16 -5.95
N ARG A 292 15.96 -3.03 -6.95
CA ARG A 292 15.32 -4.36 -6.87
C ARG A 292 15.97 -5.25 -5.84
N LYS A 293 17.31 -5.32 -5.83
CA LYS A 293 18.04 -6.26 -4.98
C LYS A 293 17.83 -5.96 -3.51
N ARG A 294 17.65 -4.68 -3.18
CA ARG A 294 17.34 -4.20 -1.82
C ARG A 294 15.84 -4.06 -1.55
N GLU A 295 14.98 -4.31 -2.55
CA GLU A 295 13.53 -4.10 -2.51
C GLU A 295 13.17 -2.68 -2.01
N LYS A 296 13.86 -1.67 -2.54
CA LYS A 296 13.81 -0.29 -2.04
C LYS A 296 13.45 0.69 -3.15
N ILE A 297 12.30 1.32 -3.05
CA ILE A 297 11.96 2.49 -3.87
C ILE A 297 12.99 3.58 -3.56
N LEU A 298 13.62 4.16 -4.60
CA LEU A 298 14.59 5.25 -4.56
C LEU A 298 13.96 6.62 -4.87
N CYS A 299 13.01 6.66 -5.81
CA CYS A 299 12.17 7.82 -6.10
C CYS A 299 10.77 7.38 -6.51
N LEU A 300 9.74 8.14 -6.12
CA LEU A 300 8.35 7.94 -6.51
C LEU A 300 7.63 9.29 -6.59
N TYR A 301 7.51 9.87 -7.77
CA TYR A 301 7.01 11.23 -7.91
C TYR A 301 6.50 11.56 -9.33
N SER A 302 5.67 12.59 -9.42
CA SER A 302 5.33 13.27 -10.69
C SER A 302 6.13 14.57 -10.87
N PRO A 303 6.78 14.78 -12.03
CA PRO A 303 7.45 16.04 -12.37
C PRO A 303 6.52 17.26 -12.30
N ASP A 304 7.04 18.43 -11.90
CA ASP A 304 6.22 19.63 -11.61
C ASP A 304 5.37 20.12 -12.82
N GLU A 305 5.86 19.94 -14.05
CA GLU A 305 5.16 20.29 -15.28
C GLU A 305 3.96 19.37 -15.57
N GLU A 306 4.00 18.14 -15.05
CA GLU A 306 2.98 17.11 -15.23
C GLU A 306 1.97 17.08 -14.07
N LYS A 307 2.27 17.72 -12.92
CA LYS A 307 1.33 17.87 -11.78
C LYS A 307 -0.01 18.53 -12.16
N ILE A 308 -0.05 19.30 -13.25
CA ILE A 308 -1.25 20.00 -13.72
C ILE A 308 -2.10 19.10 -14.64
N ARG A 309 -1.55 18.01 -15.15
CA ARG A 309 -2.22 17.08 -16.04
C ARG A 309 -2.17 15.69 -15.42
N ILE A 310 -3.17 15.33 -14.62
CA ILE A 310 -3.80 14.01 -14.57
C ILE A 310 -4.83 14.03 -13.43
N LYS A 311 -6.09 13.87 -13.80
CA LYS A 311 -7.22 13.57 -12.92
C LYS A 311 -7.76 12.17 -13.27
N PHE A 312 -6.88 11.27 -13.68
CA PHE A 312 -7.15 9.83 -13.63
C PHE A 312 -6.66 9.37 -12.27
N SER A 313 -7.44 9.64 -11.23
CA SER A 313 -7.43 8.64 -10.17
C SER A 313 -7.97 7.38 -10.81
N SER A 314 -7.38 6.24 -10.48
CA SER A 314 -7.99 4.93 -10.64
C SER A 314 -9.27 4.89 -9.80
N THR A 315 -10.26 5.74 -10.10
CA THR A 315 -11.52 5.83 -9.38
C THR A 315 -12.02 4.42 -9.21
N SER A 316 -12.04 3.99 -7.95
CA SER A 316 -12.57 2.70 -7.56
C SER A 316 -13.96 2.54 -8.20
N LEU A 317 -14.05 1.71 -9.25
CA LEU A 317 -15.27 1.53 -10.03
C LEU A 317 -16.37 0.79 -9.25
N TRP A 318 -16.02 0.26 -8.07
CA TRP A 318 -16.88 -0.56 -7.21
C TRP A 318 -16.76 -0.13 -5.75
N ASN A 319 -17.89 -0.02 -5.05
CA ASN A 319 -17.95 -0.02 -3.59
C ASN A 319 -18.03 -1.48 -3.11
N LEU A 320 -17.12 -1.91 -2.23
CA LEU A 320 -17.30 -3.14 -1.46
C LEU A 320 -18.23 -2.83 -0.27
N LEU A 321 -19.38 -3.49 -0.22
CA LEU A 321 -20.39 -3.24 0.81
C LEU A 321 -20.35 -4.27 1.95
N HIS A 322 -20.11 -5.54 1.59
CA HIS A 322 -20.09 -6.65 2.53
C HIS A 322 -19.14 -7.77 2.10
N GLU A 323 -18.52 -8.45 3.07
CA GLU A 323 -17.72 -9.66 2.87
C GLU A 323 -18.16 -10.79 3.82
N ASP A 324 -18.60 -11.92 3.27
CA ASP A 324 -18.69 -13.18 4.02
C ASP A 324 -17.41 -13.98 3.81
N ILE A 325 -16.65 -14.22 4.87
CA ILE A 325 -15.39 -14.97 4.80
C ILE A 325 -15.40 -16.20 5.71
N TYR A 326 -14.98 -17.33 5.15
CA TYR A 326 -14.73 -18.58 5.87
C TYR A 326 -13.24 -18.92 5.78
N LEU A 327 -12.59 -19.05 6.94
CA LEU A 327 -11.19 -19.41 7.09
C LEU A 327 -11.07 -20.75 7.84
N ASP A 328 -10.46 -21.75 7.20
CA ASP A 328 -10.01 -22.99 7.85
C ASP A 328 -8.48 -22.96 7.99
N PHE A 329 -8.00 -22.88 9.23
CA PHE A 329 -6.59 -22.72 9.56
C PHE A 329 -5.95 -24.03 10.02
N ASN A 330 -4.84 -24.41 9.40
CA ASN A 330 -3.99 -25.51 9.84
C ASN A 330 -2.59 -25.02 10.30
N PRO A 331 -2.30 -25.00 11.62
CA PRO A 331 -1.06 -24.47 12.17
C PRO A 331 0.16 -25.35 11.92
N GLY A 332 -0.01 -26.65 11.63
CA GLY A 332 1.14 -27.54 11.38
C GLY A 332 1.95 -27.13 10.15
N ASP A 333 1.27 -26.52 9.18
CA ASP A 333 1.82 -26.12 7.89
C ASP A 333 1.65 -24.61 7.59
N GLU A 334 1.10 -23.84 8.54
CA GLU A 334 0.68 -22.43 8.36
C GLU A 334 -0.17 -22.23 7.09
N PHE A 335 -1.01 -23.23 6.79
CA PHE A 335 -1.82 -23.29 5.58
C PHE A 335 -3.22 -22.74 5.84
N LEU A 336 -3.67 -21.83 4.97
CA LEU A 336 -5.01 -21.27 5.02
C LEU A 336 -5.84 -21.82 3.85
N ASN A 337 -7.06 -22.24 4.14
CA ASN A 337 -8.07 -22.51 3.12
C ASN A 337 -9.22 -21.51 3.31
N ILE A 338 -9.47 -20.68 2.30
CA ILE A 338 -10.36 -19.53 2.45
C ILE A 338 -11.41 -19.53 1.34
N LYS A 339 -12.64 -19.23 1.76
CA LYS A 339 -13.74 -18.87 0.86
C LYS A 339 -14.21 -17.48 1.22
N ALA A 340 -14.19 -16.58 0.26
CA ALA A 340 -14.66 -15.21 0.43
C ALA A 340 -15.81 -14.94 -0.55
N LYS A 341 -16.85 -14.26 -0.08
CA LYS A 341 -17.97 -13.81 -0.88
C LYS A 341 -18.12 -12.31 -0.70
N LEU A 342 -17.97 -11.57 -1.79
CA LEU A 342 -17.98 -10.12 -1.82
C LEU A 342 -19.30 -9.64 -2.42
N LEU A 343 -19.94 -8.68 -1.74
CA LEU A 343 -21.06 -7.91 -2.27
C LEU A 343 -20.56 -6.52 -2.65
N LEU A 344 -20.59 -6.23 -3.95
CA LEU A 344 -20.10 -4.96 -4.50
C LEU A 344 -21.22 -4.21 -5.20
N GLU A 345 -21.14 -2.88 -5.18
CA GLU A 345 -22.01 -1.97 -5.93
C GLU A 345 -21.19 -1.19 -6.95
N SER A 346 -21.69 -1.12 -8.19
CA SER A 346 -21.06 -0.38 -9.27
C SER A 346 -21.19 1.14 -9.07
N LYS A 347 -20.08 1.90 -9.16
CA LYS A 347 -20.09 3.37 -8.97
C LYS A 347 -20.40 4.16 -10.25
N GLU A 348 -20.18 3.55 -11.41
CA GLU A 348 -20.29 4.16 -12.74
C GLU A 348 -21.06 3.23 -13.71
N ASP A 349 -21.39 3.73 -14.89
CA ASP A 349 -22.00 2.91 -15.94
C ASP A 349 -20.94 2.19 -16.80
N ASP A 350 -21.37 1.10 -17.45
CA ASP A 350 -20.59 0.33 -18.44
C ASP A 350 -19.32 -0.36 -17.87
N ILE A 351 -19.36 -0.75 -16.58
CA ILE A 351 -18.23 -1.43 -15.93
C ILE A 351 -18.30 -2.94 -16.18
N ASP A 352 -17.22 -3.53 -16.68
CA ASP A 352 -17.11 -4.96 -16.97
C ASP A 352 -15.90 -5.65 -16.32
N SER A 353 -15.22 -4.94 -15.41
CA SER A 353 -14.02 -5.42 -14.74
C SER A 353 -13.93 -4.96 -13.29
N LEU A 354 -13.20 -5.74 -12.49
CA LEU A 354 -12.96 -5.52 -11.07
C LEU A 354 -11.49 -5.80 -10.74
N PHE A 355 -10.87 -4.90 -9.97
CA PHE A 355 -9.49 -5.05 -9.51
C PHE A 355 -9.46 -5.28 -8.00
N LEU A 356 -8.77 -6.34 -7.56
CA LEU A 356 -8.55 -6.69 -6.17
C LEU A 356 -7.06 -6.94 -5.91
N ARG A 357 -6.63 -6.91 -4.66
CA ARG A 357 -5.31 -7.34 -4.20
C ARG A 357 -5.43 -8.61 -3.40
N LEU A 358 -4.57 -9.58 -3.70
CA LEU A 358 -4.50 -10.85 -2.98
C LEU A 358 -3.04 -11.34 -2.96
N ASN A 359 -2.62 -11.98 -1.86
CA ASN A 359 -1.26 -12.49 -1.75
C ASN A 359 -0.95 -13.54 -2.83
N ASN A 360 0.20 -13.39 -3.51
CA ASN A 360 0.65 -14.31 -4.57
C ASN A 360 1.00 -15.72 -4.07
N SER A 361 1.20 -15.91 -2.77
CA SER A 361 1.36 -17.25 -2.18
C SER A 361 0.07 -18.08 -2.16
N PHE A 362 -1.08 -17.48 -2.48
CA PHE A 362 -2.34 -18.23 -2.64
C PHE A 362 -2.48 -18.80 -4.06
N GLU A 363 -2.93 -20.04 -4.13
CA GLU A 363 -3.49 -20.64 -5.33
C GLU A 363 -4.99 -20.33 -5.37
N ILE A 364 -5.44 -19.67 -6.44
CA ILE A 364 -6.86 -19.36 -6.66
C ILE A 364 -7.49 -20.56 -7.38
N LYS A 365 -8.39 -21.28 -6.69
CA LYS A 365 -9.07 -22.44 -7.27
C LYS A 365 -10.22 -22.04 -8.18
N SER A 366 -10.97 -21.02 -7.77
CA SER A 366 -12.09 -20.49 -8.58
C SER A 366 -12.48 -19.07 -8.17
N ILE A 367 -12.99 -18.31 -9.13
CA ILE A 367 -13.72 -17.07 -8.91
C ILE A 367 -15.03 -17.19 -9.68
N THR A 368 -16.15 -16.88 -9.05
CA THR A 368 -17.48 -17.01 -9.65
C THR A 368 -18.37 -15.79 -9.40
N GLU A 369 -19.15 -15.42 -10.40
CA GLU A 369 -20.26 -14.46 -10.34
C GLU A 369 -21.57 -15.25 -10.28
N LYS A 370 -22.32 -15.19 -9.16
CA LYS A 370 -23.56 -15.99 -8.96
C LYS A 370 -23.42 -17.48 -9.34
N ASN A 371 -22.27 -18.09 -9.00
CA ASN A 371 -21.85 -19.46 -9.33
C ASN A 371 -21.34 -19.71 -10.76
N SER A 372 -21.35 -18.72 -11.65
CA SER A 372 -20.72 -18.82 -12.98
C SER A 372 -19.25 -18.41 -12.89
N PRO A 373 -18.29 -19.22 -13.35
CA PRO A 373 -16.88 -18.84 -13.31
C PRO A 373 -16.60 -17.58 -14.14
N VAL A 374 -15.71 -16.74 -13.62
CA VAL A 374 -15.24 -15.53 -14.30
C VAL A 374 -13.76 -15.65 -14.66
N LEU A 375 -13.36 -14.98 -15.73
CA LEU A 375 -11.94 -14.89 -16.06
C LEU A 375 -11.27 -13.95 -15.07
N PHE A 376 -10.07 -14.33 -14.66
CA PHE A 376 -9.20 -13.44 -13.92
C PHE A 376 -7.78 -13.58 -14.41
N MET A 377 -7.02 -12.52 -14.17
CA MET A 377 -5.59 -12.45 -14.40
C MET A 377 -4.95 -11.94 -13.12
N ARG A 378 -3.78 -12.44 -12.78
CA ARG A 378 -3.03 -11.96 -11.63
C ARG A 378 -1.62 -11.59 -12.05
N ASP A 379 -1.16 -10.44 -11.58
CA ASP A 379 0.22 -10.01 -11.80
C ASP A 379 1.15 -10.44 -10.66
N ASN A 380 2.45 -10.22 -10.85
CA ASN A 380 3.46 -10.58 -9.86
C ASN A 380 3.50 -9.67 -8.62
N GLN A 381 2.67 -8.62 -8.56
CA GLN A 381 2.52 -7.71 -7.42
C GLN A 381 1.29 -8.03 -6.56
N GLY A 382 0.47 -8.99 -6.99
CA GLY A 382 -0.74 -9.42 -6.28
C GLY A 382 -1.99 -8.69 -6.71
N LEU A 383 -1.96 -7.92 -7.80
CA LEU A 383 -3.15 -7.35 -8.42
C LEU A 383 -3.89 -8.43 -9.20
N LEU A 384 -5.14 -8.65 -8.82
CA LEU A 384 -6.08 -9.59 -9.41
C LEU A 384 -7.10 -8.80 -10.24
N SER A 385 -7.01 -8.92 -11.57
CA SER A 385 -7.92 -8.32 -12.54
C SER A 385 -8.99 -9.34 -12.92
N ILE A 386 -10.24 -9.08 -12.59
CA ILE A 386 -11.38 -9.97 -12.82
C ILE A 386 -12.25 -9.36 -13.92
N PHE A 387 -12.61 -10.16 -14.92
CA PHE A 387 -13.47 -9.76 -16.03
C PHE A 387 -14.86 -10.36 -15.84
N LEU A 388 -15.86 -9.50 -15.76
CA LEU A 388 -17.23 -9.86 -15.39
C LEU A 388 -18.00 -10.38 -16.60
N ALA A 389 -19.03 -11.19 -16.35
CA ALA A 389 -19.80 -11.83 -17.41
C ALA A 389 -20.66 -10.85 -18.22
N LYS A 390 -20.98 -9.69 -17.63
CA LYS A 390 -21.73 -8.61 -18.27
C LYS A 390 -21.18 -7.25 -17.85
N ARG A 391 -21.66 -6.22 -18.54
CA ARG A 391 -21.52 -4.82 -18.13
C ARG A 391 -22.55 -4.48 -17.06
N TYR A 392 -22.10 -3.74 -16.06
CA TYR A 392 -22.89 -3.26 -14.94
C TYR A 392 -23.18 -1.77 -15.11
N LYS A 393 -24.37 -1.37 -14.69
CA LYS A 393 -24.77 0.03 -14.58
C LYS A 393 -24.52 0.53 -13.17
N LYS A 394 -24.44 1.85 -13.01
CA LYS A 394 -24.31 2.50 -11.71
C LYS A 394 -25.42 2.03 -10.76
N GLY A 395 -25.03 1.65 -9.54
CA GLY A 395 -25.92 1.11 -8.52
C GLY A 395 -26.30 -0.37 -8.69
N GLU A 396 -25.87 -1.05 -9.76
CA GLU A 396 -26.08 -2.50 -9.87
C GLU A 396 -25.16 -3.27 -8.92
N MET A 397 -25.71 -4.33 -8.33
CA MET A 397 -25.03 -5.18 -7.35
C MET A 397 -24.37 -6.38 -8.01
N LEU A 398 -23.10 -6.62 -7.68
CA LEU A 398 -22.31 -7.79 -8.05
C LEU A 398 -22.08 -8.66 -6.81
N GLU A 399 -22.37 -9.95 -6.95
CA GLU A 399 -22.02 -10.97 -5.96
C GLU A 399 -20.90 -11.84 -6.52
N LEU A 400 -19.72 -11.77 -5.91
CA LEU A 400 -18.52 -12.47 -6.35
C LEU A 400 -18.02 -13.43 -5.27
N SER A 401 -17.76 -14.69 -5.62
CA SER A 401 -17.21 -15.69 -4.69
C SER A 401 -15.81 -16.15 -5.14
N LEU A 402 -14.86 -16.22 -4.20
CA LEU A 402 -13.50 -16.68 -4.39
C LEU A 402 -13.22 -17.90 -3.50
N ASP A 403 -12.62 -18.96 -4.06
CA ASP A 403 -12.04 -20.09 -3.31
C ASP A 403 -10.54 -20.14 -3.59
N TYR A 404 -9.74 -20.02 -2.54
CA TYR A 404 -8.29 -19.98 -2.66
C TYR A 404 -7.63 -20.53 -1.40
N SER A 405 -6.39 -21.01 -1.56
CA SER A 405 -5.66 -21.61 -0.44
C SER A 405 -4.16 -21.51 -0.65
N GLY A 406 -3.41 -21.52 0.44
CA GLY A 406 -1.96 -21.35 0.36
C GLY A 406 -1.30 -21.18 1.72
N LYS A 407 0.03 -21.11 1.70
CA LYS A 407 0.84 -20.86 2.88
C LYS A 407 1.18 -19.37 2.92
N ILE A 408 0.66 -18.68 3.91
CA ILE A 408 1.11 -17.33 4.24
C ILE A 408 1.62 -17.35 5.67
N TYR A 409 2.82 -16.81 5.84
CA TYR A 409 3.37 -16.62 7.17
C TYR A 409 2.57 -15.52 7.86
N GLY A 410 1.93 -15.83 8.98
CA GLY A 410 1.33 -14.80 9.84
C GLY A 410 2.44 -13.87 10.31
N GLU A 411 2.45 -12.63 9.85
CA GLU A 411 3.66 -11.81 9.92
C GLU A 411 3.92 -11.22 11.31
N ILE A 412 5.22 -10.96 11.49
CA ILE A 412 5.86 -10.28 12.59
C ILE A 412 5.48 -8.79 12.50
N GLU A 413 4.28 -8.41 12.97
CA GLU A 413 3.97 -6.98 13.11
C GLU A 413 4.85 -6.38 14.21
N LEU A 414 5.90 -5.66 13.81
CA LEU A 414 6.86 -5.06 14.73
C LEU A 414 6.33 -3.81 15.42
N VAL A 415 5.41 -3.08 14.79
CA VAL A 415 4.61 -1.91 15.23
C VAL A 415 3.61 -1.68 14.07
N ASP A 416 2.55 -0.87 14.22
CA ASP A 416 1.70 -0.29 13.16
C ASP A 416 2.48 0.57 12.12
N ILE A 417 3.76 0.25 11.88
CA ILE A 417 4.59 0.85 10.86
C ILE A 417 4.17 0.26 9.51
N GLN A 418 3.43 1.06 8.75
CA GLN A 418 3.18 0.88 7.30
C GLN A 418 4.48 0.96 6.48
N THR A 419 5.52 0.21 6.85
CA THR A 419 6.63 0.04 5.92
C THR A 419 6.21 -1.02 4.91
N GLU A 420 6.10 -0.65 3.64
CA GLU A 420 6.04 -1.57 2.49
C GLU A 420 7.28 -2.49 2.38
N LYS A 421 8.17 -2.47 3.36
CA LYS A 421 9.09 -3.58 3.64
C LYS A 421 8.25 -4.84 3.90
N LYS A 422 7.90 -5.55 2.83
CA LYS A 422 7.85 -7.02 2.89
C LYS A 422 9.27 -7.45 3.23
N PRO A 423 9.56 -7.99 4.41
CA PRO A 423 10.87 -8.59 4.62
C PRO A 423 11.01 -9.71 3.58
N SER A 424 12.09 -9.69 2.79
CA SER A 424 12.30 -10.76 1.81
C SER A 424 12.21 -12.13 2.49
N PRO A 425 11.67 -13.18 1.85
CA PRO A 425 11.51 -14.51 2.46
C PRO A 425 12.83 -15.05 3.06
N ARG A 426 13.97 -14.63 2.49
CA ARG A 426 15.31 -14.94 2.99
C ARG A 426 15.67 -14.18 4.29
N LYS A 427 15.26 -12.92 4.44
CA LYS A 427 15.41 -12.16 5.69
C LYS A 427 14.46 -12.67 6.77
N ILE A 428 13.20 -12.96 6.45
CA ILE A 428 12.24 -13.60 7.35
C ILE A 428 12.81 -14.93 7.86
N GLY A 429 13.29 -15.78 6.96
CA GLY A 429 13.90 -17.07 7.32
C GLY A 429 15.16 -16.93 8.17
N ARG A 430 15.96 -15.86 7.99
CA ARG A 430 17.19 -15.61 8.77
C ARG A 430 16.90 -15.01 10.14
N GLU A 431 15.97 -14.04 10.24
CA GLU A 431 15.52 -13.47 11.51
C GLU A 431 14.76 -14.49 12.33
N ARG A 432 13.92 -15.33 11.70
CA ARG A 432 13.26 -16.47 12.35
C ARG A 432 14.28 -17.54 12.79
N LYS A 433 15.27 -17.92 11.96
CA LYS A 433 16.34 -18.83 12.42
C LYS A 433 17.15 -18.26 13.58
N LEU A 434 17.42 -16.96 13.60
CA LEU A 434 18.06 -16.30 14.73
C LEU A 434 17.14 -16.32 15.95
N GLN A 435 15.86 -15.94 15.80
CA GLN A 435 14.86 -15.93 16.88
C GLN A 435 14.60 -17.34 17.45
N ASP A 436 14.37 -18.35 16.61
CA ASP A 436 14.19 -19.75 17.00
C ASP A 436 15.44 -20.29 17.72
N ARG A 437 16.65 -19.94 17.26
CA ARG A 437 17.89 -20.30 17.97
C ARG A 437 18.00 -19.58 19.33
N PHE A 438 17.65 -18.30 19.42
CA PHE A 438 17.64 -17.56 20.68
C PHE A 438 16.58 -18.09 21.67
N SER A 439 15.39 -18.46 21.18
CA SER A 439 14.30 -19.05 21.95
C SER A 439 14.64 -20.46 22.43
N MET A 440 15.27 -21.29 21.58
CA MET A 440 15.77 -22.61 21.95
C MET A 440 16.90 -22.54 22.99
N LEU A 441 17.85 -21.61 22.84
CA LEU A 441 18.98 -21.43 23.77
C LEU A 441 18.55 -20.97 25.18
N LYS A 442 17.36 -20.38 25.34
CA LYS A 442 16.82 -19.91 26.63
C LYS A 442 15.68 -20.77 27.20
N GLY A 443 15.33 -21.89 26.58
CA GLY A 443 14.24 -22.76 27.06
C GLY A 443 12.83 -22.18 26.95
N ASN A 444 12.65 -21.01 26.31
CA ASN A 444 11.35 -20.37 26.10
C ASN A 444 10.81 -20.80 24.74
N ARG A 445 9.99 -21.86 24.69
CA ARG A 445 9.18 -22.14 23.49
C ARG A 445 8.18 -20.99 23.33
N LYS A 446 8.32 -20.21 22.26
CA LYS A 446 7.35 -19.19 21.87
C LYS A 446 6.03 -19.91 21.55
N GLU A 447 4.97 -19.61 22.31
CA GLU A 447 3.65 -20.16 22.02
C GLU A 447 3.18 -19.67 20.63
N PRO A 448 2.42 -20.49 19.88
CA PRO A 448 1.95 -20.11 18.55
C PRO A 448 1.02 -18.90 18.64
N PHE A 449 1.40 -17.83 17.95
CA PHE A 449 0.62 -16.60 17.79
C PHE A 449 0.71 -16.19 16.32
N TYR A 450 -0.44 -16.16 15.64
CA TYR A 450 -0.57 -15.80 14.24
C TYR A 450 -1.44 -14.56 14.12
N LEU A 451 -1.00 -13.62 13.29
CA LEU A 451 -1.71 -12.39 13.00
C LEU A 451 -1.78 -12.20 11.50
N TYR A 452 -3.00 -12.11 11.00
CA TYR A 452 -3.33 -11.81 9.62
C TYR A 452 -4.07 -10.48 9.60
N SER A 453 -3.54 -9.53 8.83
CA SER A 453 -4.02 -8.14 8.75
C SER A 453 -3.84 -7.63 7.31
N TYR A 454 -4.07 -6.34 7.04
CA TYR A 454 -4.01 -5.78 5.68
C TYR A 454 -2.66 -5.99 4.98
N THR A 455 -1.55 -6.00 5.72
CA THR A 455 -0.19 -6.20 5.17
C THR A 455 0.02 -7.61 4.59
N SER A 456 -0.65 -8.60 5.18
CA SER A 456 -0.55 -10.00 4.75
C SER A 456 -1.33 -10.30 3.46
N LEU A 457 -2.28 -9.44 3.07
CA LEU A 457 -3.22 -9.65 1.97
C LEU A 457 -3.89 -11.04 2.02
N TRP A 458 -4.28 -11.46 3.24
CA TRP A 458 -4.86 -12.78 3.52
C TRP A 458 -6.29 -12.93 2.97
N HIS A 459 -7.00 -11.81 2.84
CA HIS A 459 -8.31 -11.70 2.20
C HIS A 459 -8.26 -10.71 1.02
N PRO A 460 -9.20 -10.78 0.06
CA PRO A 460 -9.18 -9.90 -1.10
C PRO A 460 -9.46 -8.46 -0.67
N LEU A 461 -8.56 -7.55 -1.00
CA LEU A 461 -8.72 -6.12 -0.72
C LEU A 461 -8.93 -5.32 -2.00
N ARG A 462 -9.59 -4.17 -1.90
CA ARG A 462 -9.63 -3.19 -2.99
C ARG A 462 -8.23 -2.58 -3.19
N THR A 463 -7.97 -2.00 -4.36
CA THR A 463 -6.71 -1.31 -4.66
C THR A 463 -6.58 0.01 -3.91
N GLU A 464 -7.71 0.60 -3.55
CA GLU A 464 -7.85 1.78 -2.69
C GLU A 464 -8.52 1.37 -1.38
N TRP A 465 -8.48 2.24 -0.36
CA TRP A 465 -9.23 1.98 0.86
C TRP A 465 -10.73 2.02 0.59
N ASP A 466 -11.44 1.05 1.15
CA ASP A 466 -12.89 0.95 1.09
C ASP A 466 -13.38 0.49 2.47
N PHE A 467 -14.66 0.73 2.77
CA PHE A 467 -15.22 0.42 4.09
C PHE A 467 -16.45 -0.46 3.95
N PHE A 468 -16.40 -1.62 4.59
CA PHE A 468 -17.38 -2.68 4.39
C PHE A 468 -17.71 -3.38 5.71
N THR A 469 -18.87 -4.02 5.74
CA THR A 469 -19.30 -4.88 6.85
C THR A 469 -18.90 -6.34 6.58
N ALA A 470 -18.88 -7.21 7.58
CA ALA A 470 -18.45 -8.59 7.34
C ALA A 470 -19.05 -9.63 8.29
N ASN A 471 -19.24 -10.84 7.75
CA ASN A 471 -19.39 -12.06 8.56
C ASN A 471 -18.13 -12.90 8.44
N ILE A 472 -17.52 -13.26 9.57
CA ILE A 472 -16.22 -13.91 9.61
C ILE A 472 -16.35 -15.24 10.35
N THR A 473 -16.22 -16.35 9.63
CA THR A 473 -16.22 -17.70 10.20
C THR A 473 -14.80 -18.24 10.22
N ILE A 474 -14.28 -18.56 11.39
CA ILE A 474 -12.90 -19.02 11.57
C ILE A 474 -12.89 -20.36 12.27
N LYS A 475 -12.37 -21.39 11.60
CA LYS A 475 -12.15 -22.71 12.15
C LYS A 475 -10.66 -22.89 12.43
N VAL A 476 -10.33 -23.25 13.67
CA VAL A 476 -8.95 -23.47 14.15
C VAL A 476 -8.85 -24.83 14.81
N PRO A 477 -7.66 -25.40 15.07
CA PRO A 477 -7.59 -26.67 15.80
C PRO A 477 -7.99 -26.55 17.26
N ASN A 478 -8.24 -27.70 17.89
CA ASN A 478 -8.56 -27.77 19.31
C ASN A 478 -7.45 -27.11 20.16
N GLY A 479 -7.89 -26.36 21.18
CA GLY A 479 -7.00 -25.61 22.08
C GLY A 479 -6.58 -24.23 21.56
N PHE A 480 -6.90 -23.86 20.32
CA PHE A 480 -6.70 -22.51 19.81
C PHE A 480 -7.95 -21.64 20.00
N THR A 481 -7.72 -20.33 20.09
CA THR A 481 -8.75 -19.29 20.04
C THR A 481 -8.45 -18.39 18.85
N ALA A 482 -9.48 -18.08 18.07
CA ALA A 482 -9.46 -17.05 17.05
C ALA A 482 -10.12 -15.79 17.58
N ILE A 483 -9.58 -14.61 17.28
CA ILE A 483 -10.14 -13.29 17.61
C ILE A 483 -10.17 -12.48 16.32
N SER A 484 -11.27 -11.77 16.06
CA SER A 484 -11.42 -10.94 14.86
C SER A 484 -12.20 -9.64 15.15
N ASN A 485 -12.46 -8.90 14.09
CA ASN A 485 -13.32 -7.72 14.05
C ASN A 485 -14.76 -8.07 14.47
N GLY A 486 -15.53 -7.07 14.89
CA GLY A 486 -16.93 -7.23 15.22
C GLY A 486 -17.22 -8.15 16.41
N ASN A 487 -18.48 -8.40 16.68
CA ASN A 487 -18.92 -9.23 17.80
C ASN A 487 -18.75 -10.73 17.54
N LEU A 488 -18.34 -11.48 18.57
CA LEU A 488 -18.45 -12.94 18.56
C LEU A 488 -19.91 -13.34 18.80
N VAL A 489 -20.61 -13.72 17.74
CA VAL A 489 -22.04 -14.06 17.79
C VAL A 489 -22.26 -15.46 18.34
N ARG A 490 -21.44 -16.43 17.88
CA ARG A 490 -21.51 -17.82 18.35
C ARG A 490 -20.16 -18.53 18.24
N LYS A 491 -19.99 -19.57 19.05
CA LYS A 491 -18.85 -20.50 18.99
C LYS A 491 -19.38 -21.93 19.02
N GLU A 492 -19.00 -22.74 18.04
CA GLU A 492 -19.38 -24.15 17.92
C GLU A 492 -18.13 -25.01 17.84
N GLY A 493 -17.82 -25.73 18.93
CA GLY A 493 -16.57 -26.47 19.05
C GLY A 493 -15.34 -25.57 18.89
N ASN A 494 -14.62 -25.76 17.79
CA ASN A 494 -13.42 -25.02 17.40
C ASN A 494 -13.66 -24.02 16.25
N THR A 495 -14.93 -23.71 15.96
CA THR A 495 -15.35 -22.72 14.96
C THR A 495 -15.92 -21.48 15.64
N PHE A 496 -15.46 -20.31 15.22
CA PHE A 496 -15.83 -19.01 15.77
C PHE A 496 -16.55 -18.21 14.68
N PHE A 497 -17.71 -17.64 15.02
CA PHE A 497 -18.52 -16.85 14.09
C PHE A 497 -18.61 -15.42 14.59
N TRP A 498 -17.99 -14.52 13.84
CA TRP A 498 -17.96 -13.09 14.12
C TRP A 498 -18.84 -12.32 13.13
N GLU A 499 -19.38 -11.20 13.58
CA GLU A 499 -20.18 -10.28 12.78
C GLU A 499 -19.71 -8.85 13.05
N GLU A 500 -19.20 -8.19 12.02
CA GLU A 500 -18.79 -6.79 12.02
C GLU A 500 -19.87 -5.96 11.33
N ARG A 501 -20.64 -5.22 12.15
CA ARG A 501 -21.79 -4.43 11.68
C ARG A 501 -21.40 -2.99 11.34
N VAL A 502 -20.23 -2.55 11.82
CA VAL A 502 -19.71 -1.22 11.55
C VAL A 502 -18.75 -1.33 10.37
N PRO A 503 -18.82 -0.44 9.36
CA PRO A 503 -17.90 -0.52 8.23
C PRO A 503 -16.43 -0.44 8.68
N VAL A 504 -15.60 -1.37 8.21
CA VAL A 504 -14.17 -1.45 8.50
C VAL A 504 -13.35 -1.43 7.23
N LYS A 505 -12.11 -0.95 7.33
CA LYS A 505 -11.18 -0.80 6.22
C LYS A 505 -10.53 -2.11 5.75
N TYR A 506 -10.36 -3.04 6.68
CA TYR A 506 -9.74 -4.35 6.46
C TYR A 506 -10.14 -5.31 7.57
N LEU A 507 -10.02 -6.62 7.30
CA LEU A 507 -10.25 -7.66 8.30
C LEU A 507 -8.93 -8.12 8.92
N SER A 508 -8.95 -8.35 10.22
CA SER A 508 -7.84 -8.91 10.99
C SER A 508 -8.26 -10.14 11.76
N VAL A 509 -7.34 -11.10 11.82
CA VAL A 509 -7.51 -12.34 12.57
C VAL A 509 -6.27 -12.61 13.41
N VAL A 510 -6.49 -12.81 14.70
CA VAL A 510 -5.47 -13.30 15.64
C VAL A 510 -5.81 -14.74 16.02
N ILE A 511 -4.88 -15.66 15.83
CA ILE A 511 -5.02 -17.07 16.22
C ILE A 511 -3.92 -17.42 17.20
N GLY A 512 -4.29 -17.94 18.36
CA GLY A 512 -3.32 -18.33 19.37
C GLY A 512 -3.94 -18.98 20.59
N ARG A 513 -3.12 -19.09 21.64
CA ARG A 513 -3.50 -19.64 22.94
C ARG A 513 -3.47 -18.54 23.99
N PHE A 514 -4.63 -18.28 24.59
CA PHE A 514 -4.83 -17.13 25.47
C PHE A 514 -5.48 -17.51 26.79
N TYR A 515 -5.10 -16.80 27.85
CA TYR A 515 -5.97 -16.59 29.00
C TYR A 515 -6.88 -15.39 28.73
N SER A 516 -8.16 -15.50 29.06
CA SER A 516 -9.14 -14.42 28.87
C SER A 516 -9.65 -13.88 30.20
N TYR A 517 -9.73 -12.56 30.31
CA TYR A 517 -10.32 -11.85 31.45
C TYR A 517 -11.40 -10.91 30.91
N THR A 518 -12.58 -10.91 31.53
CA THR A 518 -13.73 -10.09 31.09
C THR A 518 -14.13 -9.12 32.18
N ASP A 519 -14.48 -7.90 31.80
CA ASP A 519 -15.14 -6.93 32.67
C ASP A 519 -16.63 -6.89 32.34
N PHE A 520 -17.45 -7.18 33.35
CA PHE A 520 -18.91 -7.23 33.22
C PHE A 520 -19.60 -5.90 33.54
N GLU A 521 -18.84 -4.88 33.97
CA GLU A 521 -19.37 -3.59 34.44
C GLU A 521 -19.23 -2.46 33.40
N SER A 522 -18.77 -2.75 32.18
CA SER A 522 -18.56 -1.73 31.13
C SER A 522 -19.76 -1.62 30.18
N LYS A 523 -20.13 -0.38 29.81
CA LYS A 523 -21.16 -0.11 28.79
C LYS A 523 -20.78 -0.73 27.43
N ILE A 524 -19.48 -0.70 27.10
CA ILE A 524 -18.88 -1.37 25.94
C ILE A 524 -18.16 -2.60 26.48
N PRO A 525 -18.46 -3.84 26.05
CA PRO A 525 -17.75 -5.05 26.47
C PRO A 525 -16.23 -4.93 26.29
N ILE A 526 -15.47 -5.07 27.38
CA ILE A 526 -14.01 -5.10 27.37
C ILE A 526 -13.53 -6.50 27.79
N LYS A 527 -12.61 -7.08 27.00
CA LYS A 527 -11.94 -8.34 27.35
C LYS A 527 -10.45 -8.26 27.09
N PHE A 528 -9.66 -8.80 28.01
CA PHE A 528 -8.24 -9.04 27.78
C PHE A 528 -8.01 -10.46 27.29
N PHE A 529 -7.17 -10.62 26.28
CA PHE A 529 -6.61 -11.90 25.85
C PHE A 529 -5.10 -11.84 26.02
N VAL A 530 -4.54 -12.69 26.88
CA VAL A 530 -3.12 -12.63 27.22
C VAL A 530 -2.46 -13.94 26.84
N THR A 531 -1.35 -13.87 26.09
CA THR A 531 -0.61 -15.11 25.74
C THR A 531 -0.16 -15.82 27.01
N MET A 532 -0.12 -17.16 26.97
CA MET A 532 0.15 -17.97 28.17
C MET A 532 1.46 -17.58 28.88
N GLU A 533 2.47 -17.20 28.11
CA GLU A 533 3.77 -16.73 28.60
C GLU A 533 3.75 -15.35 29.26
N SER A 534 2.74 -14.52 28.99
CA SER A 534 2.67 -13.13 29.47
C SER A 534 2.10 -13.00 30.88
N GLY A 535 1.38 -14.00 31.39
CA GLY A 535 0.80 -14.00 32.74
C GLY A 535 -0.46 -13.12 32.88
N TYR A 536 -0.76 -12.67 34.10
CA TYR A 536 -1.93 -11.81 34.37
C TYR A 536 -1.73 -10.41 33.75
N PRO A 537 -2.79 -9.78 33.18
CA PRO A 537 -2.68 -8.45 32.61
C PRO A 537 -2.24 -7.43 33.67
N ASP A 538 -1.17 -6.72 33.35
CA ASP A 538 -0.54 -5.73 34.22
C ASP A 538 -1.19 -4.32 34.08
N ILE A 539 -2.15 -4.19 33.16
CA ILE A 539 -3.05 -3.05 32.93
C ILE A 539 -4.47 -3.51 33.32
N ASP A 540 -5.17 -2.70 34.11
CA ASP A 540 -6.54 -3.00 34.54
C ASP A 540 -7.61 -2.42 33.61
N PHE A 541 -8.84 -2.93 33.74
CA PHE A 541 -9.99 -2.46 32.99
C PHE A 541 -10.36 -1.00 33.29
N LYS A 542 -10.09 -0.54 34.51
CA LYS A 542 -10.37 0.83 34.94
C LYS A 542 -9.59 1.84 34.09
N ARG A 543 -8.33 1.55 33.78
CA ARG A 543 -7.50 2.39 32.90
C ARG A 543 -8.08 2.47 31.49
N VAL A 544 -8.51 1.34 30.91
CA VAL A 544 -9.15 1.31 29.59
C VAL A 544 -10.42 2.18 29.57
N LYS A 545 -11.27 2.07 30.60
CA LYS A 545 -12.50 2.89 30.75
C LYS A 545 -12.19 4.40 30.80
N ILE A 546 -11.14 4.79 31.53
CA ILE A 546 -10.72 6.21 31.64
C ILE A 546 -10.29 6.75 30.26
N ILE A 547 -9.49 5.98 29.52
CA ILE A 547 -9.00 6.37 28.19
C ILE A 547 -10.17 6.48 27.21
N LEU A 548 -11.07 5.49 27.19
CA LEU A 548 -12.28 5.54 26.34
C LEU A 548 -13.14 6.77 26.64
N LYS A 549 -13.35 7.08 27.93
CA LYS A 549 -14.10 8.28 28.33
C LYS A 549 -13.42 9.57 27.89
N PHE A 550 -12.09 9.63 27.97
CA PHE A 550 -11.31 10.78 27.52
C PHE A 550 -11.44 10.99 26.01
N PHE A 551 -11.24 9.96 25.19
CA PHE A 551 -11.39 10.14 23.74
C PHE A 551 -12.84 10.37 23.34
N SER A 552 -13.80 9.76 24.04
CA SER A 552 -15.21 10.02 23.78
C SER A 552 -15.60 11.49 24.00
N SER A 553 -15.01 12.15 25.01
CA SER A 553 -15.24 13.57 25.23
C SER A 553 -14.59 14.48 24.18
N LEU A 554 -13.54 14.02 23.50
CA LEU A 554 -12.88 14.77 22.42
C LEU A 554 -13.54 14.52 21.06
N TYR A 555 -13.88 13.28 20.73
CA TYR A 555 -14.15 12.84 19.36
C TYR A 555 -15.54 12.22 19.16
N GLY A 556 -16.36 12.11 20.22
CA GLY A 556 -17.65 11.42 20.17
C GLY A 556 -17.55 9.97 20.63
N GLU A 557 -18.70 9.32 20.87
CA GLU A 557 -18.76 7.97 21.44
C GLU A 557 -17.91 6.95 20.65
N TYR A 558 -17.43 5.91 21.37
CA TYR A 558 -16.69 4.81 20.76
C TYR A 558 -17.52 4.12 19.66
N PRO A 559 -16.97 3.93 18.45
CA PRO A 559 -17.76 3.54 17.27
C PRO A 559 -18.11 2.04 17.20
N TYR A 560 -17.39 1.15 17.89
CA TYR A 560 -17.53 -0.30 17.74
C TYR A 560 -18.27 -0.95 18.92
N GLU A 561 -18.76 -2.17 18.72
CA GLU A 561 -19.60 -2.82 19.71
C GLU A 561 -18.82 -3.38 20.90
N LYS A 562 -17.51 -3.56 20.75
CA LYS A 562 -16.59 -4.07 21.79
C LYS A 562 -15.20 -3.47 21.64
N LEU A 563 -14.40 -3.59 22.70
CA LEU A 563 -12.95 -3.39 22.64
C LEU A 563 -12.24 -4.57 23.30
N TYR A 564 -11.56 -5.39 22.51
CA TYR A 564 -10.68 -6.44 23.05
C TYR A 564 -9.23 -5.95 23.11
N VAL A 565 -8.52 -6.30 24.18
CA VAL A 565 -7.10 -5.95 24.37
C VAL A 565 -6.28 -7.23 24.41
N ILE A 566 -5.51 -7.47 23.35
CA ILE A 566 -4.67 -8.65 23.21
C ILE A 566 -3.26 -8.29 23.66
N LYS A 567 -2.68 -9.03 24.61
CA LYS A 567 -1.31 -8.81 25.08
C LYS A 567 -0.43 -10.00 24.75
N ARG A 568 0.72 -9.73 24.11
CA ARG A 568 1.73 -10.74 23.79
C ARG A 568 3.13 -10.31 24.21
N LYS A 569 4.04 -11.26 24.40
CA LYS A 569 5.46 -10.98 24.49
C LYS A 569 6.07 -10.86 23.09
N TRP A 570 6.89 -9.85 22.88
CA TRP A 570 7.53 -9.56 21.61
C TRP A 570 8.93 -8.96 21.78
N ASN A 571 9.66 -8.85 20.67
CA ASN A 571 11.03 -8.32 20.66
C ASN A 571 11.09 -6.79 20.68
N THR A 572 9.97 -6.12 20.38
CA THR A 572 9.80 -4.66 20.35
C THR A 572 8.56 -4.26 21.16
N LEU A 573 8.55 -3.03 21.67
CA LEU A 573 7.35 -2.39 22.20
C LEU A 573 6.50 -1.86 21.04
N GLY A 574 5.25 -1.46 21.33
CA GLY A 574 4.29 -0.99 20.33
C GLY A 574 3.01 -1.82 20.32
N GLY A 575 2.20 -1.60 19.30
CA GLY A 575 0.96 -2.32 19.11
C GLY A 575 0.50 -2.36 17.65
N HIS A 576 -0.71 -2.89 17.49
CA HIS A 576 -1.48 -2.87 16.26
C HIS A 576 -2.95 -2.62 16.64
N SER A 577 -3.66 -1.75 15.92
CA SER A 577 -5.03 -1.36 16.29
C SER A 577 -6.09 -1.61 15.21
N PRO A 578 -6.46 -2.88 14.94
CA PRO A 578 -7.65 -3.18 14.13
C PRO A 578 -8.94 -2.59 14.73
N ALA A 579 -9.96 -2.42 13.92
CA ALA A 579 -11.28 -2.05 14.42
C ALA A 579 -11.79 -3.07 15.47
N SER A 580 -12.32 -2.58 16.60
CA SER A 580 -12.89 -3.35 17.72
C SER A 580 -11.91 -4.16 18.60
N PHE A 581 -10.61 -4.18 18.30
CA PHE A 581 -9.61 -4.79 19.17
C PHE A 581 -8.20 -4.25 18.93
N ILE A 582 -7.35 -4.27 19.96
CA ILE A 582 -5.96 -3.82 19.88
C ILE A 582 -5.01 -4.92 20.33
N ILE A 583 -3.79 -4.88 19.83
CA ILE A 583 -2.70 -5.77 20.19
C ILE A 583 -1.61 -4.93 20.84
N LEU A 584 -1.17 -5.32 22.03
CA LEU A 584 -0.10 -4.66 22.77
C LEU A 584 1.08 -5.60 22.97
N ASN A 585 2.25 -5.13 22.58
CA ASN A 585 3.50 -5.86 22.76
C ASN A 585 4.13 -5.53 24.12
N THR A 586 4.58 -6.58 24.80
CA THR A 586 5.41 -6.48 26.01
C THR A 586 6.78 -7.07 25.72
N LEU A 587 7.86 -6.44 26.19
CA LEU A 587 9.21 -6.96 25.92
C LEU A 587 9.45 -8.31 26.61
N ILE A 588 10.16 -9.19 25.91
CA ILE A 588 10.68 -10.42 26.51
C ILE A 588 11.68 -10.07 27.63
N LYS A 589 11.57 -10.77 28.77
CA LYS A 589 12.46 -10.58 29.94
C LYS A 589 13.94 -10.68 29.55
N GLY A 590 14.71 -9.65 29.91
CA GLY A 590 16.15 -9.54 29.61
C GLY A 590 16.47 -8.77 28.33
N LEU A 591 15.48 -8.31 27.57
CA LEU A 591 15.67 -7.25 26.56
C LEU A 591 15.55 -5.88 27.24
N ILE A 592 16.51 -5.00 26.97
CA ILE A 592 16.47 -3.62 27.43
C ILE A 592 15.70 -2.81 26.38
N PRO A 593 14.71 -1.98 26.76
CA PRO A 593 14.08 -1.06 25.83
C PRO A 593 15.17 -0.20 25.16
N LYS A 594 15.28 -0.27 23.83
CA LYS A 594 16.12 0.68 23.11
C LYS A 594 15.41 2.03 23.19
N SER A 595 16.16 3.10 23.49
CA SER A 595 15.65 4.46 23.28
C SER A 595 15.31 4.62 21.80
N SER A 596 14.04 4.90 21.51
CA SER A 596 13.50 5.08 20.16
C SER A 596 12.60 6.32 20.17
N PRO A 597 12.55 7.12 19.08
CA PRO A 597 11.53 8.16 18.92
C PRO A 597 10.13 7.56 18.99
N GLY A 598 9.14 8.33 19.43
CA GLY A 598 7.79 7.84 19.57
C GLY A 598 7.56 6.75 20.65
N ASP A 599 8.58 6.28 21.38
CA ASP A 599 8.38 5.46 22.59
C ASP A 599 8.57 6.30 23.85
N LEU A 600 7.47 6.53 24.56
CA LEU A 600 7.41 7.31 25.80
C LEU A 600 6.97 6.47 27.00
N SER A 601 6.98 5.15 26.83
CA SER A 601 6.46 4.20 27.81
C SER A 601 7.25 4.17 29.12
N SER A 602 8.49 4.67 29.13
CA SER A 602 9.31 4.83 30.34
C SER A 602 8.70 5.81 31.35
N ASP A 603 7.92 6.79 30.88
CA ASP A 603 7.34 7.84 31.72
C ASP A 603 5.84 7.64 31.93
N VAL A 604 5.17 7.02 30.95
CA VAL A 604 3.73 6.75 30.98
C VAL A 604 3.51 5.30 30.59
N ARG A 605 3.24 4.44 31.57
CA ARG A 605 3.13 2.99 31.37
C ARG A 605 2.06 2.59 30.36
N GLU A 606 0.94 3.29 30.32
CA GLU A 606 -0.15 3.04 29.36
C GLU A 606 0.04 3.76 28.00
N TYR A 607 1.20 4.36 27.72
CA TYR A 607 1.41 5.16 26.53
C TYR A 607 0.93 4.49 25.23
N PHE A 608 1.38 3.27 24.97
CA PHE A 608 0.94 2.51 23.79
C PHE A 608 -0.55 2.19 23.83
N LEU A 609 -1.11 1.86 25.00
CA LEU A 609 -2.55 1.62 25.13
C LEU A 609 -3.36 2.87 24.73
N VAL A 610 -2.93 4.05 25.14
CA VAL A 610 -3.58 5.32 24.79
C VAL A 610 -3.52 5.55 23.28
N HIS A 611 -2.34 5.37 22.67
CA HIS A 611 -2.15 5.50 21.22
C HIS A 611 -3.00 4.50 20.43
N GLU A 612 -2.96 3.22 20.79
CA GLU A 612 -3.74 2.19 20.10
C GLU A 612 -5.25 2.42 20.24
N ILE A 613 -5.75 2.92 21.38
CA ILE A 613 -7.18 3.25 21.51
C ILE A 613 -7.54 4.48 20.65
N ALA A 614 -6.65 5.47 20.51
CA ALA A 614 -6.92 6.63 19.65
C ALA A 614 -7.15 6.22 18.17
N HIS A 615 -6.47 5.17 17.71
CA HIS A 615 -6.65 4.62 16.36
C HIS A 615 -8.06 4.12 16.07
N GLN A 616 -8.87 3.86 17.11
CA GLN A 616 -10.26 3.44 16.93
C GLN A 616 -11.10 4.54 16.27
N TRP A 617 -10.74 5.82 16.42
CA TRP A 617 -11.27 6.94 15.63
C TRP A 617 -10.34 7.24 14.43
N TRP A 618 -9.02 7.37 14.69
CA TRP A 618 -8.04 7.81 13.69
C TRP A 618 -7.28 6.63 13.06
N GLY A 619 -7.73 6.18 11.90
CA GLY A 619 -7.18 5.05 11.15
C GLY A 619 -8.22 3.97 10.85
N ASN A 620 -9.19 3.81 11.76
CA ASN A 620 -10.31 2.89 11.61
C ASN A 620 -11.63 3.55 11.20
N ILE A 621 -11.97 4.76 11.69
CA ILE A 621 -13.13 5.52 11.17
C ILE A 621 -12.69 6.39 9.99
N VAL A 622 -11.62 7.17 10.17
CA VAL A 622 -11.04 8.03 9.11
C VAL A 622 -9.60 7.61 8.87
N THR A 623 -9.21 7.36 7.62
CA THR A 623 -7.83 6.98 7.24
C THR A 623 -7.19 8.02 6.31
N GLY A 624 -5.88 7.93 6.12
CA GLY A 624 -5.20 8.67 5.05
C GLY A 624 -5.53 8.07 3.67
N ARG A 625 -5.68 8.93 2.64
CA ARG A 625 -5.99 8.51 1.26
C ARG A 625 -4.89 7.69 0.61
N SER A 626 -3.66 8.17 0.70
CA SER A 626 -2.51 7.47 0.12
C SER A 626 -1.40 7.31 1.15
N TYR A 627 -0.30 6.68 0.73
CA TYR A 627 0.90 6.54 1.53
C TYR A 627 1.44 7.88 2.04
N ARG A 628 1.13 9.01 1.37
CA ARG A 628 1.53 10.37 1.74
C ARG A 628 0.79 10.89 2.96
N ASP A 629 -0.42 10.38 3.19
CA ASP A 629 -1.35 10.86 4.21
C ASP A 629 -1.35 9.99 5.48
N VAL A 630 -0.40 9.05 5.62
CA VAL A 630 -0.24 8.19 6.81
C VAL A 630 -0.02 8.99 8.11
N CYS A 631 0.43 10.24 8.02
CA CYS A 631 0.54 11.13 9.17
C CYS A 631 -0.83 11.50 9.79
N ILE A 632 -1.93 11.29 9.08
CA ILE A 632 -3.27 11.55 9.58
C ILE A 632 -3.63 10.52 10.67
N PRO A 633 -3.67 9.21 10.40
CA PRO A 633 -3.90 8.23 11.46
C PRO A 633 -2.80 8.27 12.53
N GLU A 634 -1.52 8.27 12.15
CA GLU A 634 -0.43 8.17 13.14
C GLU A 634 -0.22 9.46 13.93
N GLY A 635 -0.19 10.60 13.24
CA GLY A 635 0.06 11.90 13.85
C GLY A 635 -1.11 12.39 14.70
N ILE A 636 -2.36 12.12 14.32
CA ILE A 636 -3.52 12.49 15.12
C ILE A 636 -3.67 11.55 16.33
N SER A 637 -3.42 10.24 16.19
CA SER A 637 -3.36 9.33 17.36
C SER A 637 -2.27 9.74 18.34
N GLN A 638 -1.08 10.08 17.84
CA GLN A 638 0.02 10.57 18.67
C GLN A 638 -0.29 11.93 19.32
N PHE A 639 -0.93 12.86 18.59
CA PHE A 639 -1.42 14.12 19.15
C PHE A 639 -2.49 13.89 20.23
N SER A 640 -3.38 12.92 20.05
CA SER A 640 -4.40 12.53 21.03
C SER A 640 -3.74 12.01 22.31
N THR A 641 -2.66 11.24 22.17
CA THR A 641 -1.81 10.80 23.28
C THR A 641 -1.14 11.97 23.99
N PHE A 642 -0.67 13.00 23.27
CA PHE A 642 -0.13 14.23 23.87
C PHE A 642 -1.16 14.95 24.73
N LEU A 643 -2.41 15.05 24.26
CA LEU A 643 -3.50 15.66 25.03
C LEU A 643 -3.81 14.86 26.30
N TYR A 644 -3.88 13.53 26.20
CA TYR A 644 -4.12 12.67 27.36
C TYR A 644 -3.01 12.85 28.41
N ILE A 645 -1.75 12.81 28.00
CA ILE A 645 -0.61 12.98 28.92
C ILE A 645 -0.67 14.36 29.58
N LYS A 646 -0.91 15.42 28.81
CA LYS A 646 -0.99 16.78 29.35
C LYS A 646 -2.12 16.91 30.37
N ASP A 647 -3.30 16.39 30.08
CA ASP A 647 -4.49 16.54 30.93
C ASP A 647 -4.44 15.65 32.18
N PHE A 648 -3.90 14.43 32.08
CA PHE A 648 -3.87 13.48 33.20
C PHE A 648 -2.59 13.52 34.04
N TYR A 649 -1.43 13.78 33.43
CA TYR A 649 -0.13 13.80 34.10
C TYR A 649 0.43 15.21 34.33
N GLY A 650 -0.18 16.23 33.70
CA GLY A 650 0.16 17.63 33.88
C GLY A 650 1.38 18.09 33.08
N ASP A 651 1.55 19.42 33.07
CA ASP A 651 2.52 20.13 32.22
C ASP A 651 3.97 19.68 32.41
N ARG A 652 4.38 19.35 33.64
CA ARG A 652 5.76 18.96 33.91
C ARG A 652 6.13 17.69 33.14
N VAL A 653 5.33 16.64 33.30
CA VAL A 653 5.56 15.34 32.62
C VAL A 653 5.47 15.52 31.11
N PHE A 654 4.44 16.25 30.66
CA PHE A 654 4.25 16.55 29.25
C PHE A 654 5.46 17.26 28.61
N TYR A 655 5.96 18.35 29.21
CA TYR A 655 7.08 19.08 28.61
C TYR A 655 8.41 18.35 28.72
N ASP A 656 8.60 17.45 29.70
CA ASP A 656 9.79 16.59 29.74
C ASP A 656 9.79 15.57 28.60
N ILE A 657 8.61 15.04 28.25
CA ILE A 657 8.39 14.20 27.07
C ILE A 657 8.62 14.98 25.77
N ILE A 658 8.01 16.16 25.60
CA ILE A 658 8.16 17.00 24.40
C ILE A 658 9.62 17.37 24.12
N LYS A 659 10.43 17.63 25.16
CA LYS A 659 11.87 17.90 24.98
C LYS A 659 12.60 16.72 24.31
N ARG A 660 12.27 15.48 24.68
CA ARG A 660 12.89 14.28 24.08
C ARG A 660 12.43 14.08 22.64
N ILE A 661 11.14 14.26 22.38
CA ILE A 661 10.57 14.26 21.03
C ILE A 661 11.30 15.28 20.15
N ILE A 662 11.46 16.52 20.62
CA ILE A 662 12.17 17.57 19.87
C ILE A 662 13.63 17.19 19.60
N THR A 663 14.31 16.51 20.53
CA THR A 663 15.67 16.00 20.28
C THR A 663 15.70 15.04 19.09
N TRP A 664 14.72 14.13 18.98
CA TRP A 664 14.63 13.21 17.85
C TRP A 664 14.21 13.91 16.55
N ILE A 665 13.24 14.83 16.60
CA ILE A 665 12.83 15.64 15.44
C ILE A 665 14.04 16.42 14.90
N ASN A 666 14.82 17.08 15.77
CA ASN A 666 16.03 17.80 15.38
C ASN A 666 17.07 16.89 14.69
N LYS A 667 17.14 15.62 15.09
CA LYS A 667 18.08 14.64 14.53
C LYS A 667 17.60 14.05 13.21
N LYS A 668 16.29 13.90 13.01
CA LYS A 668 15.70 13.07 11.94
C LYS A 668 14.87 13.84 10.90
N SER A 669 14.45 15.09 11.18
CA SER A 669 13.60 15.84 10.23
C SER A 669 14.25 16.00 8.85
N THR A 670 15.58 16.12 8.78
CA THR A 670 16.28 16.23 7.50
C THR A 670 16.23 14.95 6.67
N THR A 671 15.70 13.84 7.18
CA THR A 671 15.45 12.63 6.36
C THR A 671 14.29 12.83 5.39
N GLY A 672 13.30 13.65 5.72
CA GLY A 672 12.13 13.86 4.84
C GLY A 672 11.04 14.76 5.42
N SER A 673 10.18 15.27 4.55
CA SER A 673 8.94 15.97 4.94
C SER A 673 7.89 14.97 5.44
N ILE A 674 6.87 15.45 6.17
CA ILE A 674 5.77 14.59 6.64
C ILE A 674 5.01 13.99 5.43
N SER A 675 4.85 14.77 4.35
CA SER A 675 4.15 14.37 3.12
C SER A 675 4.87 13.32 2.26
N LEU A 676 6.11 12.95 2.59
CA LEU A 676 6.73 11.75 2.02
C LEU A 676 6.13 10.47 2.61
N GLY A 677 5.43 10.56 3.75
CA GLY A 677 4.68 9.48 4.35
C GLY A 677 5.53 8.26 4.68
N THR A 678 5.06 7.07 4.32
CA THR A 678 5.76 5.79 4.57
C THR A 678 7.17 5.75 3.98
N ARG A 679 7.46 6.56 2.96
CA ARG A 679 8.76 6.60 2.30
C ARG A 679 9.88 7.19 3.18
N VAL A 680 9.58 8.00 4.19
CA VAL A 680 10.61 8.61 5.07
C VAL A 680 11.50 7.57 5.74
N GLY A 681 10.93 6.45 6.21
CA GLY A 681 11.69 5.35 6.83
C GLY A 681 12.34 4.39 5.82
N HIS A 682 11.83 4.35 4.59
CA HIS A 682 12.39 3.50 3.52
C HIS A 682 13.70 4.06 3.00
N PHE A 683 13.78 5.38 2.78
CA PHE A 683 14.95 5.98 2.15
C PHE A 683 16.22 5.93 2.98
N SER A 684 16.12 5.91 4.30
CA SER A 684 17.29 5.96 5.19
C SER A 684 17.60 4.62 5.86
N ASP A 685 16.79 3.58 5.61
CA ASP A 685 16.79 2.33 6.41
C ASP A 685 16.69 2.61 7.93
N ASP A 686 15.99 3.68 8.27
CA ASP A 686 15.98 4.29 9.59
C ASP A 686 14.55 4.35 10.11
N SER A 687 14.11 3.29 10.79
CA SER A 687 12.79 3.24 11.41
C SER A 687 12.56 4.38 12.41
N ASP A 688 13.63 4.86 13.06
CA ASP A 688 13.54 6.02 13.95
C ASP A 688 13.17 7.29 13.18
N ALA A 689 13.56 7.43 11.90
CA ALA A 689 13.17 8.58 11.10
C ALA A 689 11.65 8.60 10.84
N PHE A 690 11.07 7.44 10.56
CA PHE A 690 9.62 7.31 10.39
C PHE A 690 8.88 7.70 11.68
N LEU A 691 9.28 7.17 12.84
CA LEU A 691 8.67 7.53 14.12
C LEU A 691 8.84 9.03 14.45
N ALA A 692 10.04 9.57 14.28
CA ALA A 692 10.32 10.98 14.60
C ALA A 692 9.60 11.97 13.67
N VAL A 693 9.43 11.63 12.39
CA VAL A 693 8.83 12.54 11.40
C VAL A 693 7.32 12.31 11.27
N ILE A 694 6.87 11.07 11.09
CA ILE A 694 5.46 10.78 10.80
C ILE A 694 4.59 10.82 12.07
N TYR A 695 5.09 10.34 13.21
CA TYR A 695 4.34 10.39 14.47
C TYR A 695 4.62 11.71 15.19
N ASP A 696 5.88 11.88 15.62
CA ASP A 696 6.25 12.91 16.58
C ASP A 696 6.19 14.32 15.99
N LYS A 697 6.77 14.56 14.80
CA LYS A 697 6.71 15.88 14.15
C LYS A 697 5.29 16.25 13.73
N SER A 698 4.50 15.30 13.23
CA SER A 698 3.08 15.53 12.90
C SER A 698 2.27 15.91 14.14
N ALA A 699 2.39 15.15 15.23
CA ALA A 699 1.70 15.44 16.47
C ALA A 699 2.14 16.77 17.09
N LEU A 700 3.45 17.07 17.04
CA LEU A 700 3.98 18.35 17.51
C LEU A 700 3.48 19.51 16.64
N ALA A 701 3.40 19.35 15.32
CA ALA A 701 2.82 20.35 14.44
C ALA A 701 1.35 20.61 14.79
N LEU A 702 0.54 19.57 15.00
CA LEU A 702 -0.84 19.73 15.47
C LEU A 702 -0.92 20.41 16.84
N TYR A 703 0.00 20.11 17.76
CA TYR A 703 0.08 20.80 19.05
C TYR A 703 0.45 22.29 18.90
N LEU A 704 1.41 22.64 18.03
CA LEU A 704 1.74 24.03 17.73
C LEU A 704 0.55 24.74 17.06
N LEU A 705 -0.17 24.07 16.17
CA LEU A 705 -1.38 24.60 15.55
C LEU A 705 -2.49 24.84 16.57
N GLN A 706 -2.66 23.92 17.54
CA GLN A 706 -3.59 24.10 18.66
C GLN A 706 -3.26 25.33 19.51
N ARG A 707 -1.97 25.62 19.71
CA ARG A 707 -1.51 26.83 20.43
C ARG A 707 -1.84 28.10 19.67
N ILE A 708 -1.80 28.07 18.34
CA ILE A 708 -2.11 29.22 17.47
C ILE A 708 -3.63 29.46 17.39
N LEU A 709 -4.41 28.39 17.18
CA LEU A 709 -5.85 28.49 16.90
C LEU A 709 -6.74 28.38 18.15
N GLY A 710 -6.21 27.82 19.24
CA GLY A 710 -6.97 27.41 20.40
C GLY A 710 -7.41 25.94 20.36
N ARG A 711 -7.57 25.35 21.54
CA ARG A 711 -7.94 23.93 21.71
C ARG A 711 -9.31 23.62 21.11
N GLU A 712 -10.31 24.45 21.40
CA GLU A 712 -11.69 24.24 20.95
C GLU A 712 -11.78 24.22 19.43
N VAL A 713 -11.18 25.21 18.74
CA VAL A 713 -11.18 25.30 17.28
C VAL A 713 -10.56 24.06 16.63
N LEU A 714 -9.41 23.58 17.14
CA LEU A 714 -8.76 22.41 16.57
C LEU A 714 -9.56 21.13 16.83
N ILE A 715 -10.07 20.92 18.05
CA ILE A 715 -10.87 19.74 18.38
C ILE A 715 -12.18 19.71 17.59
N ASP A 716 -12.87 20.85 17.43
CA ASP A 716 -14.08 20.94 16.62
C ASP A 716 -13.81 20.75 15.13
N SER A 717 -12.64 21.16 14.63
CA SER A 717 -12.20 20.84 13.27
C SER A 717 -12.02 19.33 13.09
N LEU A 718 -11.41 18.65 14.08
CA LEU A 718 -11.24 17.20 14.05
C LEU A 718 -12.58 16.45 14.17
N ARG A 719 -13.54 16.97 14.93
CA ARG A 719 -14.91 16.45 14.93
C ARG A 719 -15.59 16.60 13.57
N GLU A 720 -15.46 17.76 12.91
CA GLU A 720 -15.97 17.92 11.52
C GLU A 720 -15.32 16.92 10.56
N VAL A 721 -14.03 16.59 10.74
CA VAL A 721 -13.38 15.54 9.95
C VAL A 721 -14.04 14.19 10.18
N LEU A 722 -14.24 13.79 11.44
CA LEU A 722 -14.91 12.52 11.77
C LEU A 722 -16.33 12.48 11.21
N ASP A 723 -17.11 13.54 11.36
CA ASP A 723 -18.48 13.61 10.87
C ASP A 723 -18.56 13.53 9.33
N LYS A 724 -17.66 14.23 8.62
CA LYS A 724 -17.69 14.34 7.16
C LYS A 724 -17.03 13.16 6.44
N TYR A 725 -15.97 12.60 7.03
CA TYR A 725 -15.15 11.56 6.41
C TYR A 725 -15.28 10.21 7.12
N SER A 726 -16.32 10.02 7.95
CA SER A 726 -16.59 8.74 8.61
C SER A 726 -16.65 7.60 7.58
N TYR A 727 -15.86 6.56 7.80
CA TYR A 727 -15.74 5.42 6.89
C TYR A 727 -15.29 5.84 5.48
N SER A 728 -14.35 6.79 5.43
CA SER A 728 -13.72 7.31 4.22
C SER A 728 -12.26 7.66 4.49
N ASP A 729 -11.53 7.93 3.42
CA ASP A 729 -10.21 8.52 3.48
C ASP A 729 -10.21 10.06 3.34
N ILE A 730 -9.13 10.69 3.78
CA ILE A 730 -8.87 12.13 3.66
C ILE A 730 -7.38 12.38 3.32
N SER A 731 -7.09 13.46 2.59
CA SER A 731 -5.69 13.92 2.37
C SER A 731 -5.28 15.05 3.32
N ILE A 732 -3.96 15.27 3.47
CA ILE A 732 -3.41 16.39 4.26
C ILE A 732 -3.99 17.73 3.77
N GLY A 733 -4.16 17.87 2.46
CA GLY A 733 -4.72 19.08 1.84
C GLY A 733 -6.19 19.32 2.20
N GLU A 734 -6.98 18.27 2.37
CA GLU A 734 -8.37 18.37 2.82
C GLU A 734 -8.49 18.60 4.32
N LEU A 735 -7.66 17.93 5.13
CA LEU A 735 -7.54 18.20 6.56
C LEU A 735 -7.24 19.69 6.79
N ARG A 736 -6.24 20.24 6.07
CA ARG A 736 -5.95 21.68 6.08
C ARG A 736 -7.20 22.51 5.79
N LYS A 737 -7.91 22.21 4.70
CA LYS A 737 -9.12 22.95 4.30
C LYS A 737 -10.22 22.90 5.35
N VAL A 738 -10.40 21.79 6.08
CA VAL A 738 -11.37 21.70 7.18
C VAL A 738 -10.97 22.66 8.30
N ILE A 739 -9.71 22.63 8.73
CA ILE A 739 -9.21 23.50 9.81
C ILE A 739 -9.25 24.97 9.39
N GLU A 740 -8.88 25.31 8.15
CA GLU A 740 -8.97 26.67 7.60
C GLU A 740 -10.41 27.19 7.63
N ARG A 741 -11.40 26.38 7.21
CA ARG A 741 -12.81 26.78 7.24
C ARG A 741 -13.31 27.04 8.67
N LYS A 742 -12.93 26.20 9.64
CA LYS A 742 -13.37 26.36 11.03
C LYS A 742 -12.67 27.47 11.77
N SER A 743 -11.39 27.70 11.49
CA SER A 743 -10.58 28.74 12.14
C SER A 743 -10.67 30.11 11.47
N GLY A 744 -11.08 30.19 10.20
CA GLY A 744 -11.03 31.41 9.41
C GLY A 744 -9.60 31.91 9.10
N THR A 745 -8.58 31.07 9.31
CA THR A 745 -7.16 31.42 9.14
C THR A 745 -6.58 30.70 7.92
N ASP A 746 -5.81 31.39 7.08
CA ASP A 746 -5.03 30.73 6.00
C ASP A 746 -3.84 29.97 6.61
N LEU A 747 -3.82 28.66 6.41
CA LEU A 747 -2.80 27.77 6.96
C LEU A 747 -1.79 27.33 5.90
N GLY A 748 -1.82 27.91 4.70
CA GLY A 748 -0.88 27.58 3.61
C GLY A 748 0.57 27.60 4.07
N LYS A 749 1.04 28.71 4.66
CA LYS A 749 2.42 28.83 5.17
C LYS A 749 2.74 27.84 6.30
N PHE A 750 1.78 27.56 7.18
CA PHE A 750 1.96 26.60 8.27
C PHE A 750 2.21 25.19 7.71
N PHE A 751 1.37 24.72 6.79
CA PHE A 751 1.54 23.40 6.18
C PHE A 751 2.79 23.33 5.28
N SER A 752 3.09 24.39 4.52
CA SER A 752 4.34 24.49 3.74
C SER A 752 5.59 24.36 4.60
N GLY A 753 5.61 24.94 5.80
CA GLY A 753 6.73 24.81 6.74
C GLY A 753 6.78 23.46 7.46
N TRP A 754 5.67 23.01 8.02
CA TRP A 754 5.66 21.86 8.94
C TRP A 754 5.43 20.51 8.27
N PHE A 755 4.54 20.44 7.28
CA PHE A 755 4.14 19.19 6.63
C PHE A 755 4.91 18.92 5.34
N TYR A 756 5.12 19.94 4.51
CA TYR A 756 5.74 19.81 3.18
C TYR A 756 7.24 20.14 3.15
N ASN A 757 7.89 20.33 4.32
CA ASN A 757 9.32 20.65 4.39
C ASN A 757 10.08 19.70 5.33
N TYR A 758 11.29 19.32 4.92
CA TYR A 758 12.20 18.49 5.72
C TYR A 758 13.11 19.33 6.64
N THR A 759 13.25 20.63 6.41
CA THR A 759 14.01 21.54 7.27
C THR A 759 13.24 21.93 8.53
N LEU A 760 13.92 22.57 9.48
CA LEU A 760 13.35 23.08 10.72
C LEU A 760 13.73 24.57 10.89
N PRO A 761 12.99 25.34 11.72
CA PRO A 761 13.31 26.74 11.95
C PRO A 761 14.75 26.98 12.42
N GLU A 762 15.45 27.93 11.79
CA GLU A 762 16.67 28.52 12.33
C GLU A 762 16.39 30.00 12.59
N VAL A 763 16.45 30.41 13.86
CA VAL A 763 15.93 31.70 14.32
C VAL A 763 16.99 32.46 15.10
N GLU A 764 17.20 33.72 14.73
CA GLU A 764 17.99 34.68 15.49
C GLU A 764 17.06 35.70 16.16
N ILE A 765 17.24 35.90 17.46
CA ILE A 765 16.44 36.82 18.26
C ILE A 765 17.35 37.89 18.81
N TYR A 766 17.13 39.13 18.41
CA TYR A 766 17.82 40.31 18.91
C TYR A 766 16.91 41.02 19.90
N TRP A 767 17.44 41.41 21.06
CA TRP A 767 16.66 42.15 22.04
C TRP A 767 17.40 43.32 22.66
N LYS A 768 16.67 44.40 22.92
CA LYS A 768 17.15 45.59 23.62
C LYS A 768 16.09 46.21 24.51
N ASN A 769 16.54 46.98 25.49
CA ASN A 769 15.70 47.92 26.21
C ASN A 769 15.74 49.27 25.48
N GLU A 770 14.59 49.85 25.20
CA GLU A 770 14.50 51.15 24.52
C GLU A 770 13.58 52.08 25.30
N ASN A 771 14.03 53.31 25.58
CA ASN A 771 13.18 54.33 26.18
C ASN A 771 12.62 55.22 25.07
N LEU A 772 11.30 55.28 24.94
CA LEU A 772 10.60 56.10 23.96
C LEU A 772 9.63 57.00 24.70
N ASN A 773 9.85 58.32 24.63
CA ASN A 773 9.03 59.34 25.29
C ASN A 773 8.83 59.09 26.79
N GLY A 774 9.90 58.70 27.50
CA GLY A 774 9.88 58.44 28.94
C GLY A 774 9.34 57.07 29.35
N LYS A 775 8.86 56.25 28.41
CA LYS A 775 8.39 54.87 28.67
C LYS A 775 9.42 53.85 28.22
N ASN A 776 9.67 52.84 29.06
CA ASN A 776 10.60 51.75 28.75
C ASN A 776 9.89 50.64 27.98
N TYR A 777 10.57 50.10 26.98
CA TYR A 777 10.10 48.98 26.18
C TYR A 777 11.16 47.90 26.03
N LEU A 778 10.72 46.66 25.99
CA LEU A 778 11.48 45.54 25.45
C LEU A 778 11.17 45.44 23.96
N ILE A 779 12.19 45.60 23.13
CA ILE A 779 12.09 45.38 21.69
C ILE A 779 12.72 44.02 21.37
N LEU A 780 11.98 43.16 20.68
CA LEU A 780 12.43 41.86 20.19
C LEU A 780 12.35 41.83 18.67
N LYS A 781 13.48 41.70 17.99
CA LYS A 781 13.54 41.42 16.54
C LYS A 781 13.81 39.94 16.32
N VAL A 782 12.87 39.25 15.68
CA VAL A 782 12.94 37.81 15.37
C VAL A 782 13.22 37.65 13.88
N VAL A 783 14.28 36.92 13.54
CA VAL A 783 14.72 36.71 12.15
C VAL A 783 14.81 35.21 11.87
N GLN A 784 14.03 34.72 10.92
CA GLN A 784 14.10 33.34 10.41
C GLN A 784 15.13 33.23 9.29
N LYS A 785 16.07 32.29 9.41
CA LYS A 785 17.07 31.92 8.40
C LYS A 785 16.55 30.80 7.50
N GLY A 786 17.20 30.62 6.34
CA GLY A 786 16.80 29.65 5.31
C GLY A 786 15.81 30.23 4.30
N GLU A 787 15.35 29.42 3.36
CA GLU A 787 14.41 29.85 2.31
C GLU A 787 12.96 29.82 2.78
N THR A 788 12.56 28.79 3.54
CA THR A 788 11.18 28.59 3.99
C THR A 788 10.81 29.48 5.18
N GLU A 789 9.62 30.06 5.15
CA GLU A 789 9.01 30.75 6.30
C GLU A 789 8.22 29.74 7.12
N PHE A 790 8.51 29.64 8.42
CA PHE A 790 7.73 28.82 9.34
C PHE A 790 6.76 29.72 10.12
N VAL A 791 5.58 29.17 10.41
CA VAL A 791 4.59 29.79 11.30
C VAL A 791 4.57 29.01 12.61
N PHE A 792 4.88 29.64 13.74
CA PHE A 792 4.90 28.95 15.04
C PHE A 792 4.72 29.88 16.23
N PRO A 793 4.17 29.38 17.35
CA PRO A 793 4.17 30.07 18.61
C PRO A 793 5.55 30.02 19.27
N LEU A 794 6.07 31.17 19.72
CA LEU A 794 7.36 31.31 20.37
C LEU A 794 7.17 31.78 21.82
N PRO A 795 7.26 30.87 22.81
CA PRO A 795 7.24 31.25 24.22
C PRO A 795 8.45 32.12 24.58
N ILE A 796 8.21 33.28 25.17
CA ILE A 796 9.24 34.16 25.69
C ILE A 796 9.00 34.42 27.18
N GLN A 797 10.08 34.49 27.94
CA GLN A 797 10.03 34.85 29.36
C GLN A 797 11.10 35.88 29.65
N TRP A 798 10.74 36.95 30.36
CA TRP A 798 11.70 37.94 30.83
C TRP A 798 11.42 38.38 32.26
N LYS A 799 12.40 39.03 32.87
CA LYS A 799 12.26 39.65 34.19
C LYS A 799 12.12 41.16 34.03
N ASP A 800 11.00 41.71 34.50
CA ASP A 800 10.73 43.14 34.61
C ASP A 800 10.53 43.48 36.08
N ASN A 801 11.38 44.34 36.66
CA ASN A 801 11.38 44.67 38.10
C ASN A 801 11.26 43.44 39.03
N GLN A 802 12.07 42.40 38.78
CA GLN A 802 12.07 41.10 39.50
C GLN A 802 10.81 40.23 39.27
N ILE A 803 9.77 40.73 38.62
CA ILE A 803 8.59 39.97 38.23
C ILE A 803 8.88 39.20 36.93
N MET A 804 8.62 37.89 36.94
CA MET A 804 8.69 37.07 35.73
C MET A 804 7.46 37.34 34.86
N ARG A 805 7.69 37.83 33.64
CA ARG A 805 6.68 37.96 32.59
C ARG A 805 6.82 36.80 31.60
N ASN A 806 5.69 36.32 31.08
CA ASN A 806 5.64 35.25 30.08
C ASN A 806 4.69 35.70 28.96
N GLU A 807 5.12 35.57 27.71
CA GLU A 807 4.29 35.82 26.53
C GLU A 807 4.51 34.72 25.50
N GLU A 808 3.59 34.61 24.56
CA GLU A 808 3.72 33.74 23.39
C GLU A 808 3.56 34.56 22.11
N LEU A 809 4.62 34.59 21.29
CA LEU A 809 4.63 35.35 20.05
C LEU A 809 4.23 34.44 18.89
N LEU A 810 3.31 34.89 18.03
CA LEU A 810 3.11 34.24 16.74
C LEU A 810 4.16 34.75 15.76
N VAL A 811 5.14 33.90 15.41
CA VAL A 811 6.14 34.21 14.38
C VAL A 811 5.63 33.66 13.05
N SER A 812 5.52 34.50 12.03
CA SER A 812 4.86 34.17 10.74
C SER A 812 5.60 34.68 9.49
N LYS A 813 6.57 35.59 9.64
CA LYS A 813 7.36 36.21 8.56
C LYS A 813 8.85 35.98 8.74
N LYS A 814 9.64 36.21 7.68
CA LYS A 814 11.11 36.20 7.75
C LYS A 814 11.70 37.11 8.82
N GLU A 815 11.12 38.29 8.99
CA GLU A 815 11.54 39.26 10.00
C GLU A 815 10.32 39.90 10.65
N GLU A 816 10.28 39.90 11.99
CA GLU A 816 9.23 40.55 12.78
C GLU A 816 9.82 41.27 13.99
N VAL A 817 9.20 42.38 14.39
CA VAL A 817 9.58 43.16 15.56
C VAL A 817 8.40 43.23 16.53
N PHE A 818 8.64 42.81 17.76
CA PHE A 818 7.66 42.85 18.86
C PHE A 818 8.10 43.87 19.91
N LYS A 819 7.13 44.52 20.53
CA LYS A 819 7.35 45.60 21.50
C LYS A 819 6.48 45.39 22.73
N PHE A 820 7.10 45.34 23.90
CA PHE A 820 6.42 45.16 25.19
C PHE A 820 6.71 46.35 26.10
N SER A 821 5.68 46.93 26.72
CA SER A 821 5.87 47.96 27.74
C SER A 821 6.51 47.36 28.98
N LEU A 822 7.44 48.09 29.59
CA LEU A 822 8.14 47.70 30.82
C LEU A 822 7.87 48.70 31.92
N GLU A 823 7.75 48.22 33.16
CA GLU A 823 7.75 49.06 34.35
C GLU A 823 9.17 49.51 34.72
N GLY A 824 10.17 48.69 34.43
CA GLY A 824 11.59 49.01 34.60
C GLY A 824 12.41 48.70 33.35
N LYS A 825 13.37 47.80 33.48
CA LYS A 825 14.17 47.27 32.37
C LYS A 825 14.16 45.74 32.39
N ALA A 826 14.10 45.14 31.22
CA ALA A 826 14.26 43.70 31.05
C ALA A 826 15.70 43.31 31.38
N SER A 827 15.86 42.48 32.42
CA SER A 827 17.17 42.04 32.93
C SER A 827 17.61 40.68 32.38
N SER A 828 16.69 39.85 31.90
CA SER A 828 16.96 38.54 31.29
C SER A 828 15.90 38.21 30.25
N LEU A 829 16.27 37.45 29.21
CA LEU A 829 15.33 36.90 28.23
C LEU A 829 15.59 35.40 28.06
N LYS A 830 14.55 34.58 28.21
CA LYS A 830 14.54 33.16 27.86
C LYS A 830 13.60 32.98 26.67
N VAL A 831 14.09 32.36 25.62
CA VAL A 831 13.35 32.11 24.38
C VAL A 831 13.08 30.63 24.25
N ASN A 832 11.89 30.29 23.76
CA ASN A 832 11.43 28.93 23.53
C ASN A 832 11.60 28.06 24.79
N LYS A 833 11.08 28.52 25.94
CA LYS A 833 11.03 27.74 27.20
C LYS A 833 9.56 27.47 27.52
N PRO A 834 9.10 26.20 27.59
CA PRO A 834 9.86 24.96 27.92
C PRO A 834 10.46 24.14 26.75
N LYS A 835 10.83 24.75 25.62
CA LYS A 835 11.27 24.13 24.35
C LYS A 835 10.14 23.34 23.71
N ILE A 836 9.27 24.05 23.00
CA ILE A 836 8.13 23.45 22.28
C ILE A 836 8.31 23.54 20.76
N VAL A 837 9.16 24.44 20.27
CA VAL A 837 9.46 24.57 18.85
C VAL A 837 10.79 23.88 18.55
N PRO A 838 10.85 22.89 17.63
CA PRO A 838 12.10 22.29 17.19
C PRO A 838 12.89 23.28 16.31
N GLY A 839 14.17 23.00 16.07
CA GLY A 839 15.08 23.88 15.34
C GLY A 839 16.12 24.56 16.21
N LYS A 840 16.81 25.55 15.62
CA LYS A 840 17.93 26.27 16.23
C LYS A 840 17.50 27.70 16.59
N PHE A 841 17.72 28.10 17.85
CA PHE A 841 17.38 29.43 18.34
C PHE A 841 18.62 30.08 18.95
N ARG A 842 19.02 31.25 18.44
CA ARG A 842 20.15 32.05 18.95
C ARG A 842 19.63 33.38 19.46
N VAL A 843 20.08 33.80 20.65
CA VAL A 843 19.61 35.02 21.31
C VAL A 843 20.77 35.98 21.48
N PHE A 844 20.62 37.20 20.98
CA PHE A 844 21.60 38.27 21.02
C PHE A 844 21.02 39.47 21.78
N LYS A 845 21.76 39.98 22.76
CA LYS A 845 21.43 41.24 23.42
C LYS A 845 22.14 42.36 22.66
N GLU A 846 21.37 43.24 22.03
CA GLU A 846 21.93 44.45 21.43
C GLU A 846 22.36 45.41 22.56
N ARG A 847 23.54 46.02 22.37
CA ARG A 847 24.15 46.90 23.37
C ARG A 847 23.50 48.27 23.39
#